data_AF-A0A970IDQ4-F1
#
_entry.id   AF-A0A970IDQ4-F1
#
_cell.length_a   1.000
_cell.length_b   1.000
_cell.length_c   1.000
_cell.angle_alpha   90.00
_cell.angle_beta   90.00
_cell.angle_gamma   90.00
#
_symmetry.space_group_name_H-M   'P 1'
#
loop_
_entity.id
_entity.type
_entity.pdbx_description
1 polymer ?
#
loop_
_entity_poly.entity_id
_entity_poly.type
_entity_poly.pdbx_seq_one_letter_code
_entity_poly.pdbx_strand_id
1 'polypeptide(L)'
;QTISVLACGRPIKGNVAFLGGPLHFLSELRKRFIDVLKLTDELIVFPENSQLFVALGAALSSVDEELFTFDTLIDRFKNLSLEEIVESTRLEPLFHNRQEYETFKERHDKNKIKRKSLKDFEGKCFLGIDAGSTTSKVALIDEGGNLLYTYYGSNQGSPLKSTIKILKELYSILPPKAQIANTTVTGYGEGLLKAALNVDIGEIETIAHYRAADYFCPGVDFILDIGGQDMKCLKIRDGVIESIHLNEACSAGCGSFLDTFSESLGLSIEEFASKALFAKEPVDLGSRCTVFMNSKVKQAQKEGATVEDISAGLSYSVIRNALYKVIKIKNPKELGEKIVVQGGTFYNDAVLRCFEKLTGREVIRPDIAGLMGAFGAALIAKERYVEGHETSLLGPDELEDFNIKTRVARCGQCSNNCLLTISIFGEGKRFVSGNRCEKGAGKEKSNTSLPNLFEYKYNRVFGYEPLPMEKAKRGVVGIPRVLNIYENYPFWHTLFTELGFRVVLSDRSSPKIYEKGIETIPSESVCYPAKIAHGHVMNLIEKGVKFIFYPCISHEQKEDKSADNHFNCPIVQSYPEVIKNNIDELREKGILYMKPFLPYDDRRRMTKRLYEELRIFDIDKKEIKKCVEKAYREQDAFKKDMEKAGQEALKFMREKGIKGILLAGRPYHIDPEINHGIPEMINSLGLAVLTEDSVAHLGKVDRPLRVVDQWAYHSRLYRAASFVGEQKDLELVQLNSFGCGLDAVTTDQVEEILKGHSKIYTAIKIDEGNNLGAARIRLRSLKATIEEREKNNMEPKKIDNKYRRIEFTKKMRAKHTILAPEMSPIHFELIQKALNYSGYNIVVLPSQDKEAIEVGLKYVNNDACYPAILVTGQIIEALKSGEYDVNNTSVIITQTGGGCRATNYIGFIRKALRDAGFKHVPVISLNAKGMEKNSGFRITGAVLNRAMMAITYGDVLMNVLYRVRPYEKIPGSANALYRKWAEKCIESLERPDWKTFKHNVNSIVREFDELEITDQVKPRVGLVGEILVKFHPTANNNVVDIVEAEGAEAVMPGLMDFLLYCAFNTDYKYKYMSGSKRDQILGKAAIKGMELYRSVYRRAVEKTQKFMVPKPIEEIAKGASKVLSLGHHTGEGWFLTGEMVELIENGVKNIICMQPFACLPNHVTGKGMIKELKRVFPGTNIVAIDYDPGASEVNQLNRIKLMISTAFENLKEDKKAEVKRGDRKDLGKAGSFV
;
A
#
# COMPACT_ATOMS: atom_id res chain seq x y z
N GLN A 1 14.83 -8.51 -4.90
CA GLN A 1 13.46 -8.27 -5.40
C GLN A 1 13.04 -9.27 -6.49
N THR A 2 13.69 -9.34 -7.66
CA THR A 2 13.22 -10.28 -8.73
C THR A 2 13.17 -11.74 -8.27
N ILE A 3 14.18 -12.20 -7.53
CA ILE A 3 14.20 -13.57 -6.99
C ILE A 3 13.11 -13.80 -5.95
N SER A 4 12.85 -12.87 -5.01
CA SER A 4 11.76 -13.04 -4.04
C SER A 4 10.39 -13.11 -4.73
N VAL A 5 10.18 -12.29 -5.75
CA VAL A 5 8.95 -12.31 -6.58
C VAL A 5 8.76 -13.65 -7.28
N LEU A 6 9.82 -14.20 -7.87
CA LEU A 6 9.75 -15.49 -8.58
C LEU A 6 9.64 -16.67 -7.61
N ALA A 7 10.36 -16.61 -6.49
CA ALA A 7 10.38 -17.66 -5.46
C ALA A 7 9.04 -17.78 -4.75
N CYS A 8 8.37 -16.67 -4.40
CA CYS A 8 7.13 -16.66 -3.62
C CYS A 8 7.19 -17.59 -2.39
N GLY A 9 8.30 -17.56 -1.64
CA GLY A 9 8.54 -18.39 -0.46
C GLY A 9 8.97 -19.82 -0.76
N ARG A 10 9.25 -20.15 -2.02
CA ARG A 10 9.76 -21.45 -2.47
C ARG A 10 11.21 -21.30 -2.91
N PRO A 11 12.15 -22.04 -2.30
CA PRO A 11 13.55 -22.01 -2.72
C PRO A 11 13.68 -22.48 -4.18
N ILE A 12 14.43 -21.73 -4.99
CA ILE A 12 14.72 -22.09 -6.38
C ILE A 12 16.00 -22.96 -6.38
N LYS A 13 15.83 -24.28 -6.42
CA LYS A 13 16.91 -25.28 -6.33
C LYS A 13 16.73 -26.37 -7.40
N GLY A 14 17.80 -27.10 -7.72
CA GLY A 14 17.81 -28.15 -8.74
C GLY A 14 18.12 -27.62 -10.14
N ASN A 15 17.67 -28.31 -11.18
CA ASN A 15 17.88 -27.90 -12.56
C ASN A 15 17.07 -26.62 -12.86
N VAL A 16 17.77 -25.52 -13.15
CA VAL A 16 17.16 -24.21 -13.42
C VAL A 16 17.31 -23.89 -14.90
N ALA A 17 16.17 -23.79 -15.59
CA ALA A 17 16.12 -23.37 -16.99
C ALA A 17 16.02 -21.84 -17.12
N PHE A 18 16.95 -21.23 -17.84
CA PHE A 18 16.91 -19.80 -18.17
C PHE A 18 16.21 -19.60 -19.52
N LEU A 19 14.96 -19.15 -19.49
CA LEU A 19 14.10 -19.01 -20.66
C LEU A 19 13.70 -17.54 -20.89
N GLY A 20 13.41 -17.19 -22.15
CA GLY A 20 12.92 -15.87 -22.57
C GLY A 20 14.02 -14.87 -22.97
N GLY A 21 13.60 -13.79 -23.63
CA GLY A 21 14.48 -12.80 -24.25
C GLY A 21 15.52 -12.19 -23.30
N PRO A 22 15.14 -11.57 -22.15
CA PRO A 22 16.11 -10.91 -21.29
C PRO A 22 17.22 -11.83 -20.78
N LEU A 23 16.89 -13.08 -20.40
CA LEU A 23 17.88 -14.05 -19.91
C LEU A 23 18.74 -14.63 -21.04
N HIS A 24 18.27 -14.57 -22.29
CA HIS A 24 19.04 -14.92 -23.48
C HIS A 24 20.02 -13.79 -23.86
N PHE A 25 19.50 -12.58 -24.08
CA PHE A 25 20.27 -11.43 -24.59
C PHE A 25 21.15 -10.74 -23.55
N LEU A 26 20.81 -10.79 -22.25
CA LEU A 26 21.57 -10.15 -21.18
C LEU A 26 22.36 -11.19 -20.37
N SER A 27 23.54 -11.57 -20.87
CA SER A 27 24.42 -12.54 -20.22
C SER A 27 24.77 -12.18 -18.76
N GLU A 28 24.98 -10.90 -18.46
CA GLU A 28 25.28 -10.44 -17.10
C GLU A 28 24.09 -10.59 -16.15
N LEU A 29 22.85 -10.40 -16.63
CA LEU A 29 21.67 -10.67 -15.82
C LEU A 29 21.59 -12.15 -15.47
N ARG A 30 21.81 -13.03 -16.45
CA ARG A 30 21.88 -14.48 -16.25
C ARG A 30 22.97 -14.86 -15.25
N LYS A 31 24.18 -14.29 -15.39
CA LYS A 31 25.29 -14.48 -14.45
C LYS A 31 24.90 -14.05 -13.03
N ARG A 32 24.20 -12.92 -12.87
CA ARG A 32 23.69 -12.51 -11.56
C ARG A 32 22.69 -13.48 -10.95
N PHE A 33 21.80 -14.08 -11.74
CA PHE A 33 20.94 -15.14 -11.23
C PHE A 33 21.75 -16.36 -10.76
N ILE A 34 22.74 -16.79 -11.55
CA ILE A 34 23.63 -17.91 -11.21
C ILE A 34 24.37 -17.62 -9.89
N ASP A 35 24.99 -16.44 -9.76
CA ASP A 35 25.72 -16.03 -8.56
C ASP A 35 24.82 -16.02 -7.32
N VAL A 36 23.63 -15.42 -7.43
CA VAL A 36 22.74 -15.22 -6.27
C VAL A 36 22.05 -16.52 -5.85
N LEU A 37 21.65 -17.36 -6.82
CA LEU A 37 21.06 -18.67 -6.56
C LEU A 37 22.12 -19.75 -6.24
N LYS A 38 23.41 -19.42 -6.39
CA LYS A 38 24.55 -20.33 -6.19
C LYS A 38 24.42 -21.62 -7.01
N LEU A 39 24.03 -21.48 -8.28
CA LEU A 39 23.88 -22.62 -9.20
C LEU A 39 25.26 -23.09 -9.67
N THR A 40 25.45 -24.41 -9.69
CA THR A 40 26.61 -25.05 -10.35
C THR A 40 26.32 -25.25 -11.83
N ASP A 41 27.37 -25.37 -12.66
CA ASP A 41 27.22 -25.50 -14.12
C ASP A 41 26.30 -26.66 -14.54
N GLU A 42 26.32 -27.77 -13.80
CA GLU A 42 25.47 -28.94 -14.02
C GLU A 42 23.96 -28.68 -13.83
N LEU A 43 23.62 -27.72 -12.98
CA LEU A 43 22.24 -27.36 -12.67
C LEU A 43 21.68 -26.29 -13.62
N ILE A 44 22.53 -25.74 -14.50
CA ILE A 44 22.16 -24.68 -15.43
C ILE A 44 21.66 -25.29 -16.73
N VAL A 45 20.39 -25.05 -17.04
CA VAL A 45 19.80 -25.41 -18.34
C VAL A 45 19.62 -24.13 -19.15
N PHE A 46 20.42 -23.96 -20.19
CA PHE A 46 20.30 -22.83 -21.11
C PHE A 46 20.16 -23.32 -22.57
N PRO A 47 18.92 -23.53 -23.05
CA PRO A 47 18.69 -23.95 -24.42
C PRO A 47 19.14 -22.89 -25.44
N GLU A 48 19.65 -23.34 -26.59
CA GLU A 48 20.15 -22.49 -27.68
C GLU A 48 19.10 -21.45 -28.14
N ASN A 49 17.84 -21.88 -28.24
CA ASN A 49 16.71 -21.03 -28.61
C ASN A 49 15.78 -20.72 -27.43
N SER A 50 16.36 -20.47 -26.25
CA SER A 50 15.63 -20.11 -25.02
C SER A 50 14.65 -18.94 -25.17
N GLN A 51 14.91 -18.00 -26.08
CA GLN A 51 14.04 -16.89 -26.44
C GLN A 51 12.79 -17.32 -27.23
N LEU A 52 12.82 -18.46 -27.91
CA LEU A 52 11.72 -19.01 -28.71
C LEU A 52 10.93 -20.11 -27.97
N PHE A 53 11.27 -20.39 -26.71
CA PHE A 53 10.75 -21.57 -25.99
C PHE A 53 9.21 -21.59 -25.86
N VAL A 54 8.57 -20.43 -25.74
CA VAL A 54 7.11 -20.33 -25.70
C VAL A 54 6.49 -20.68 -27.06
N ALA A 55 7.09 -20.24 -28.17
CA ALA A 55 6.62 -20.56 -29.51
C ALA A 55 6.81 -22.05 -29.84
N LEU A 56 7.95 -22.62 -29.43
CA LEU A 56 8.20 -24.06 -29.51
C LEU A 56 7.17 -24.86 -28.70
N GLY A 57 6.88 -24.42 -27.47
CA GLY A 57 5.84 -25.03 -26.63
C GLY A 57 4.46 -24.97 -27.28
N ALA A 58 4.07 -23.83 -27.84
CA ALA A 58 2.81 -23.68 -28.56
C ALA A 58 2.71 -24.62 -29.78
N ALA A 59 3.79 -24.72 -30.57
CA ALA A 59 3.85 -25.64 -31.70
C ALA A 59 3.69 -27.10 -31.24
N LEU A 60 4.38 -27.50 -30.17
CA LEU A 60 4.27 -28.84 -29.58
C LEU A 60 2.86 -29.14 -29.04
N SER A 61 2.21 -28.16 -28.42
CA SER A 61 0.84 -28.31 -27.92
C SER A 61 -0.19 -28.46 -29.05
N SER A 62 0.08 -27.92 -30.23
CA SER A 62 -0.81 -27.99 -31.40
C SER A 62 -0.74 -29.29 -32.19
N VAL A 63 0.20 -30.19 -31.88
CA VAL A 63 0.46 -31.42 -32.67
C VAL A 63 -0.77 -32.32 -32.80
N ASP A 64 -1.62 -32.36 -31.77
CA ASP A 64 -2.82 -33.20 -31.71
C ASP A 64 -4.12 -32.41 -31.99
N GLU A 65 -4.03 -31.15 -32.41
CA GLU A 65 -5.22 -30.33 -32.73
C GLU A 65 -5.68 -30.53 -34.19
N GLU A 66 -6.95 -30.20 -34.44
CA GLU A 66 -7.51 -30.25 -35.80
C GLU A 66 -6.80 -29.26 -36.73
N LEU A 67 -6.42 -29.75 -37.91
CA LEU A 67 -5.79 -28.94 -38.94
C LEU A 67 -6.84 -28.05 -39.62
N PHE A 68 -6.62 -26.75 -39.61
CA PHE A 68 -7.41 -25.78 -40.36
C PHE A 68 -6.65 -25.29 -41.58
N THR A 69 -7.34 -25.11 -42.70
CA THR A 69 -6.77 -24.44 -43.87
C THR A 69 -6.78 -22.92 -43.68
N PHE A 70 -5.88 -22.21 -44.36
CA PHE A 70 -5.83 -20.75 -44.32
C PHE A 70 -7.14 -20.12 -44.82
N ASP A 71 -7.78 -20.71 -45.83
CA ASP A 71 -9.06 -20.26 -46.36
C ASP A 71 -10.19 -20.39 -45.32
N THR A 72 -10.23 -21.52 -44.59
CA THR A 72 -11.17 -21.69 -43.47
C THR A 72 -10.97 -20.64 -42.39
N LEU A 73 -9.71 -20.25 -42.13
CA LEU A 73 -9.38 -19.21 -41.16
C LEU A 73 -9.87 -17.84 -41.64
N ILE A 74 -9.63 -17.49 -42.91
CA ILE A 74 -10.09 -16.24 -43.53
C ILE A 74 -11.62 -16.16 -43.48
N ASP A 75 -12.33 -17.23 -43.82
CA ASP A 75 -13.78 -17.24 -43.82
C ASP A 75 -14.35 -17.14 -42.40
N ARG A 76 -13.68 -17.75 -41.41
CA ARG A 76 -14.01 -17.52 -40.00
C ARG A 76 -13.77 -16.08 -39.59
N PHE A 77 -12.68 -15.45 -40.02
CA PHE A 77 -12.38 -14.04 -39.74
C PHE A 77 -13.40 -13.09 -40.38
N LYS A 78 -13.86 -13.36 -41.59
CA LYS A 78 -14.91 -12.57 -42.27
C LYS A 78 -16.26 -12.67 -41.56
N ASN A 79 -16.54 -13.80 -40.92
CA ASN A 79 -17.79 -14.08 -40.22
C ASN A 79 -17.68 -13.86 -38.69
N LEU A 80 -16.54 -13.35 -38.21
CA LEU A 80 -16.32 -13.09 -36.80
C LEU A 80 -17.05 -11.81 -36.41
N SER A 81 -18.13 -11.92 -35.65
CA SER A 81 -18.77 -10.76 -35.02
C SER A 81 -17.84 -10.24 -33.92
N LEU A 82 -17.32 -9.02 -34.09
CA LEU A 82 -16.49 -8.33 -33.09
C LEU A 82 -17.28 -7.89 -31.84
N GLU A 83 -18.56 -8.28 -31.74
CA GLU A 83 -19.52 -7.85 -30.72
C GLU A 83 -19.18 -8.34 -29.29
N GLU A 84 -18.23 -9.26 -29.12
CA GLU A 84 -17.86 -9.84 -27.81
C GLU A 84 -16.63 -9.20 -27.14
N ILE A 85 -16.01 -8.17 -27.73
CA ILE A 85 -14.90 -7.47 -27.07
C ILE A 85 -15.49 -6.47 -26.09
N VAL A 86 -15.35 -6.74 -24.79
CA VAL A 86 -15.65 -5.76 -23.73
C VAL A 86 -14.80 -4.51 -23.97
N GLU A 87 -15.40 -3.45 -24.50
CA GLU A 87 -14.69 -2.21 -24.83
C GLU A 87 -14.14 -1.53 -23.58
N SER A 88 -12.91 -1.02 -23.67
CA SER A 88 -12.37 -0.09 -22.68
C SER A 88 -13.26 1.15 -22.56
N THR A 89 -13.47 1.58 -21.32
CA THR A 89 -14.20 2.81 -21.01
C THR A 89 -13.56 4.00 -21.75
N ARG A 90 -14.38 4.76 -22.50
CA ARG A 90 -13.95 5.93 -23.26
C ARG A 90 -14.05 7.21 -22.40
N LEU A 91 -13.21 8.19 -22.69
CA LEU A 91 -13.18 9.51 -22.06
C LEU A 91 -13.66 10.58 -23.06
N GLU A 92 -13.96 11.78 -22.57
CA GLU A 92 -14.30 12.90 -23.45
C GLU A 92 -13.11 13.30 -24.35
N PRO A 93 -13.37 13.73 -25.60
CA PRO A 93 -12.39 14.39 -26.44
C PRO A 93 -11.77 15.63 -25.76
N LEU A 94 -10.50 15.91 -26.06
CA LEU A 94 -9.78 17.08 -25.53
C LEU A 94 -10.32 18.39 -26.10
N PHE A 95 -10.56 18.38 -27.41
CA PHE A 95 -11.17 19.45 -28.18
C PHE A 95 -12.22 18.84 -29.12
N HIS A 96 -13.41 19.45 -29.19
CA HIS A 96 -14.48 19.00 -30.08
C HIS A 96 -14.23 19.44 -31.52
N ASN A 97 -13.53 20.56 -31.69
CA ASN A 97 -13.23 21.14 -32.99
C ASN A 97 -11.96 22.01 -32.92
N ARG A 98 -11.50 22.44 -34.11
CA ARG A 98 -10.29 23.24 -34.27
C ARG A 98 -10.43 24.66 -33.69
N GLN A 99 -11.64 25.23 -33.73
CA GLN A 99 -11.90 26.57 -33.18
C GLN A 99 -11.67 26.61 -31.65
N GLU A 100 -12.11 25.56 -30.94
CA GLU A 100 -11.88 25.42 -29.50
C GLU A 100 -10.39 25.38 -29.16
N TYR A 101 -9.59 24.69 -29.99
CA TYR A 101 -8.13 24.64 -29.84
C TYR A 101 -7.48 26.00 -30.11
N GLU A 102 -7.93 26.74 -31.13
CA GLU A 102 -7.39 28.07 -31.46
C GLU A 102 -7.67 29.08 -30.33
N THR A 103 -8.88 29.11 -29.78
CA THR A 103 -9.21 29.97 -28.62
C THR A 103 -8.40 29.61 -27.37
N PHE A 104 -8.21 28.31 -27.11
CA PHE A 104 -7.36 27.83 -26.04
C PHE A 104 -5.91 28.32 -26.20
N LYS A 105 -5.37 28.21 -27.41
CA LYS A 105 -3.99 28.62 -27.74
C LYS A 105 -3.80 30.13 -27.59
N GLU A 106 -4.71 30.93 -28.14
CA GLU A 106 -4.66 32.40 -28.04
C GLU A 106 -4.67 32.90 -26.59
N ARG A 107 -5.42 32.24 -25.70
CA ARG A 107 -5.45 32.60 -24.27
C ARG A 107 -4.10 32.34 -23.60
N HIS A 108 -3.49 31.18 -23.82
CA HIS A 108 -2.21 30.82 -23.22
C HIS A 108 -1.04 31.62 -23.77
N ASP A 109 -1.10 32.04 -25.04
CA ASP A 109 -0.09 32.87 -25.70
C ASP A 109 0.01 34.31 -25.17
N LYS A 110 -0.88 34.74 -24.26
CA LYS A 110 -0.85 36.06 -23.62
C LYS A 110 0.23 36.19 -22.53
N ASN A 111 0.58 35.09 -21.86
CA ASN A 111 1.47 35.12 -20.70
C ASN A 111 2.94 34.95 -21.12
N LYS A 112 3.47 35.95 -21.85
CA LYS A 112 4.84 35.94 -22.38
C LYS A 112 5.81 36.76 -21.54
N ILE A 113 7.01 36.23 -21.34
CA ILE A 113 8.11 36.99 -20.74
C ILE A 113 8.64 38.07 -21.69
N LYS A 114 9.00 39.22 -21.13
CA LYS A 114 9.73 40.27 -21.86
C LYS A 114 11.15 39.79 -22.18
N ARG A 115 11.53 39.87 -23.45
CA ARG A 115 12.85 39.48 -23.95
C ARG A 115 13.61 40.70 -24.46
N LYS A 116 14.92 40.73 -24.25
CA LYS A 116 15.84 41.69 -24.87
C LYS A 116 16.97 40.94 -25.58
N SER A 117 17.52 41.55 -26.62
CA SER A 117 18.68 41.04 -27.35
C SER A 117 19.89 41.02 -26.41
N LEU A 118 20.56 39.87 -26.26
CA LEU A 118 21.83 39.78 -25.53
C LEU A 118 22.94 40.55 -26.28
N LYS A 119 22.94 40.57 -27.62
CA LYS A 119 24.03 41.13 -28.43
C LYS A 119 24.26 42.62 -28.18
N ASP A 120 23.19 43.34 -27.86
CA ASP A 120 23.18 44.80 -27.70
C ASP A 120 23.05 45.23 -26.23
N PHE A 121 23.20 44.28 -25.30
CA PHE A 121 23.01 44.53 -23.87
C PHE A 121 24.27 45.11 -23.21
N GLU A 122 24.08 46.14 -22.38
CA GLU A 122 25.11 46.75 -21.54
C GLU A 122 24.62 46.78 -20.09
N GLY A 123 25.48 46.44 -19.13
CA GLY A 123 25.16 46.48 -17.70
C GLY A 123 25.18 45.13 -17.00
N LYS A 124 24.59 45.09 -15.79
CA LYS A 124 24.58 43.90 -14.93
C LYS A 124 23.51 42.90 -15.39
N CYS A 125 23.89 41.63 -15.42
CA CYS A 125 23.00 40.51 -15.66
C CYS A 125 23.14 39.43 -14.59
N PHE A 126 22.10 38.62 -14.41
CA PHE A 126 22.01 37.64 -13.35
C PHE A 126 21.72 36.26 -13.94
N LEU A 127 22.50 35.26 -13.52
CA LEU A 127 22.46 33.92 -14.09
C LEU A 127 21.77 32.94 -13.14
N GLY A 128 20.78 32.23 -13.67
CA GLY A 128 20.13 31.11 -13.02
C GLY A 128 20.42 29.81 -13.74
N ILE A 129 20.79 28.77 -12.99
CA ILE A 129 21.08 27.43 -13.50
C ILE A 129 20.16 26.43 -12.79
N ASP A 130 19.34 25.69 -13.54
CA ASP A 130 18.59 24.55 -13.01
C ASP A 130 19.19 23.24 -13.56
N ALA A 131 19.88 22.53 -12.67
CA ALA A 131 20.46 21.23 -12.97
C ALA A 131 19.51 20.11 -12.53
N GLY A 132 18.51 19.82 -13.37
CA GLY A 132 17.58 18.72 -13.16
C GLY A 132 18.22 17.34 -13.31
N SER A 133 17.47 16.29 -12.95
CA SER A 133 17.94 14.90 -13.07
C SER A 133 18.14 14.45 -14.52
N THR A 134 17.30 14.93 -15.46
CA THR A 134 17.37 14.60 -16.90
C THR A 134 17.77 15.76 -17.80
N THR A 135 17.59 17.00 -17.34
CA THR A 135 17.73 18.20 -18.17
C THR A 135 18.56 19.26 -17.47
N SER A 136 19.32 20.03 -18.24
CA SER A 136 20.03 21.23 -17.81
C SER A 136 19.34 22.45 -18.41
N LYS A 137 19.05 23.45 -17.56
CA LYS A 137 18.42 24.71 -17.98
C LYS A 137 19.21 25.90 -17.47
N VAL A 138 19.29 26.94 -18.27
CA VAL A 138 19.96 28.20 -17.93
C VAL A 138 19.05 29.36 -18.34
N ALA A 139 19.00 30.40 -17.50
CA ALA A 139 18.34 31.66 -17.80
C ALA A 139 19.26 32.81 -17.36
N LEU A 140 19.50 33.76 -18.27
CA LEU A 140 20.19 35.02 -17.98
C LEU A 140 19.18 36.17 -18.08
N ILE A 141 19.13 37.01 -17.05
CA ILE A 141 18.19 38.14 -16.96
C ILE A 141 18.91 39.47 -16.72
N ASP A 142 18.31 40.58 -17.14
CA ASP A 142 18.77 41.93 -16.80
C ASP A 142 18.24 42.42 -15.43
N GLU A 143 18.66 43.62 -15.01
CA GLU A 143 18.17 44.28 -13.78
C GLU A 143 16.65 44.53 -13.78
N GLY A 144 16.01 44.61 -14.94
CA GLY A 144 14.55 44.71 -15.07
C GLY A 144 13.84 43.37 -14.97
N GLY A 145 14.57 42.25 -14.92
CA GLY A 145 14.01 40.89 -14.99
C GLY A 145 13.63 40.46 -16.42
N ASN A 146 14.08 41.17 -17.45
CA ASN A 146 13.89 40.78 -18.84
C ASN A 146 14.85 39.65 -19.19
N LEU A 147 14.38 38.68 -19.98
CA LEU A 147 15.15 37.51 -20.38
C LEU A 147 16.11 37.86 -21.53
N LEU A 148 17.40 37.58 -21.35
CA LEU A 148 18.47 37.86 -22.30
C LEU A 148 18.92 36.60 -23.04
N TYR A 149 19.06 35.49 -22.31
CA TYR A 149 19.52 34.21 -22.86
C TYR A 149 18.88 33.04 -22.13
N THR A 150 18.65 31.95 -22.86
CA THR A 150 18.11 30.70 -22.30
C THR A 150 18.71 29.48 -22.97
N TYR A 151 18.83 28.41 -22.20
CA TYR A 151 19.11 27.08 -22.72
C TYR A 151 18.18 26.06 -22.06
N TYR A 152 17.69 25.09 -22.84
CA TYR A 152 16.96 23.91 -22.35
C TYR A 152 17.44 22.69 -23.14
N GLY A 153 17.91 21.64 -22.46
CA GLY A 153 18.30 20.41 -23.14
C GLY A 153 18.57 19.23 -22.20
N SER A 154 18.64 18.03 -22.79
CA SER A 154 19.01 16.81 -22.07
C SER A 154 20.44 16.92 -21.52
N ASN A 155 20.63 16.53 -20.26
CA ASN A 155 21.95 16.49 -19.65
C ASN A 155 22.75 15.22 -19.99
N GLN A 156 22.15 14.26 -20.71
CA GLN A 156 22.74 12.97 -21.10
C GLN A 156 23.41 12.21 -19.94
N GLY A 157 22.86 12.35 -18.72
CA GLY A 157 23.41 11.73 -17.50
C GLY A 157 24.57 12.50 -16.85
N SER A 158 24.95 13.67 -17.36
CA SER A 158 26.01 14.52 -16.78
C SER A 158 25.62 16.00 -16.73
N PRO A 159 24.92 16.43 -15.65
CA PRO A 159 24.53 17.84 -15.45
C PRO A 159 25.72 18.80 -15.52
N LEU A 160 26.88 18.41 -14.97
CA LEU A 160 28.07 19.26 -14.94
C LEU A 160 28.66 19.48 -16.33
N LYS A 161 28.87 18.42 -17.12
CA LYS A 161 29.41 18.54 -18.50
C LYS A 161 28.49 19.38 -19.38
N SER A 162 27.18 19.13 -19.28
CA SER A 162 26.18 19.93 -20.01
C SER A 162 26.27 21.40 -19.60
N THR A 163 26.37 21.70 -18.30
CA THR A 163 26.45 23.08 -17.81
C THR A 163 27.73 23.78 -18.26
N ILE A 164 28.89 23.11 -18.23
CA ILE A 164 30.16 23.65 -18.73
C ILE A 164 30.03 24.03 -20.21
N LYS A 165 29.44 23.14 -21.03
CA LYS A 165 29.21 23.43 -22.46
C LYS A 165 28.35 24.69 -22.64
N ILE A 166 27.26 24.80 -21.87
CA ILE A 166 26.34 25.94 -21.95
C ILE A 166 27.02 27.24 -21.47
N LEU A 167 27.84 27.18 -20.43
CA LEU A 167 28.59 28.35 -19.95
C LEU A 167 29.62 28.82 -20.97
N LYS A 168 30.37 27.89 -21.59
CA LYS A 168 31.30 28.24 -22.68
C LYS A 168 30.58 28.91 -23.85
N GLU A 169 29.44 28.37 -24.25
CA GLU A 169 28.58 28.97 -25.28
C GLU A 169 28.12 30.38 -24.85
N LEU A 170 27.62 30.53 -23.62
CA LEU A 170 27.18 31.82 -23.10
C LEU A 170 28.32 32.86 -23.08
N TYR A 171 29.50 32.50 -22.58
CA TYR A 171 30.65 33.41 -22.58
C TYR A 171 31.08 33.81 -23.99
N SER A 172 30.98 32.90 -24.98
CA SER A 172 31.33 33.21 -26.37
C SER A 172 30.42 34.25 -27.04
N ILE A 173 29.20 34.42 -26.52
CA ILE A 173 28.19 35.35 -27.04
C ILE A 173 27.90 36.53 -26.09
N LEU A 174 28.55 36.59 -24.93
CA LEU A 174 28.36 37.65 -23.94
C LEU A 174 29.09 38.93 -24.38
N PRO A 175 28.40 40.08 -24.52
CA PRO A 175 29.06 41.33 -24.91
C PRO A 175 30.10 41.78 -23.88
N PRO A 176 31.19 42.46 -24.28
CA PRO A 176 32.23 42.94 -23.35
C PRO A 176 31.73 43.88 -22.25
N LYS A 177 30.61 44.56 -22.50
CA LYS A 177 29.97 45.50 -21.56
C LYS A 177 28.87 44.87 -20.70
N ALA A 178 28.57 43.58 -20.88
CA ALA A 178 27.64 42.84 -20.07
C ALA A 178 28.41 42.07 -18.98
N GLN A 179 28.03 42.27 -17.72
CA GLN A 179 28.70 41.62 -16.59
C GLN A 179 27.73 40.71 -15.84
N ILE A 180 28.09 39.43 -15.65
CA ILE A 180 27.35 38.53 -14.77
C ILE A 180 27.67 38.92 -13.32
N ALA A 181 26.71 39.56 -12.65
CA ALA A 181 26.92 40.17 -11.33
C ALA A 181 26.69 39.19 -10.16
N ASN A 182 25.82 38.20 -10.34
CA ASN A 182 25.54 37.16 -9.34
C ASN A 182 24.94 35.93 -10.01
N THR A 183 25.08 34.77 -9.37
CA THR A 183 24.67 33.48 -9.91
C THR A 183 23.93 32.64 -8.89
N THR A 184 22.92 31.88 -9.33
CA THR A 184 22.22 30.91 -8.46
C THR A 184 22.03 29.60 -9.20
N VAL A 185 22.35 28.50 -8.52
CA VAL A 185 22.06 27.14 -9.00
C VAL A 185 20.95 26.50 -8.18
N THR A 186 20.11 25.72 -8.85
CA THR A 186 19.05 24.91 -8.26
C THR A 186 18.96 23.52 -8.93
N GLY A 187 17.96 22.73 -8.53
CA GLY A 187 17.71 21.38 -9.04
C GLY A 187 18.58 20.29 -8.39
N TYR A 188 18.45 19.06 -8.88
CA TYR A 188 19.12 17.87 -8.32
C TYR A 188 20.66 17.99 -8.31
N GLY A 189 21.24 18.69 -9.29
CA GLY A 189 22.68 18.92 -9.45
C GLY A 189 23.23 20.09 -8.64
N GLU A 190 22.39 20.85 -7.91
CA GLU A 190 22.76 22.07 -7.17
C GLU A 190 24.10 21.94 -6.43
N GLY A 191 24.21 20.96 -5.53
CA GLY A 191 25.40 20.81 -4.69
C GLY A 191 26.68 20.48 -5.48
N LEU A 192 26.56 19.70 -6.55
CA LEU A 192 27.68 19.34 -7.41
C LEU A 192 28.16 20.56 -8.19
N LEU A 193 27.24 21.26 -8.86
CA LEU A 193 27.56 22.43 -9.69
C LEU A 193 28.07 23.58 -8.83
N LYS A 194 27.48 23.81 -7.66
CA LYS A 194 27.95 24.83 -6.72
C LYS A 194 29.42 24.60 -6.33
N ALA A 195 29.76 23.36 -5.99
CA ALA A 195 31.13 23.01 -5.60
C ALA A 195 32.11 23.00 -6.79
N ALA A 196 31.65 22.56 -7.97
CA ALA A 196 32.49 22.41 -9.14
C ALA A 196 32.76 23.74 -9.86
N LEU A 197 31.75 24.58 -10.02
CA LEU A 197 31.79 25.82 -10.81
C LEU A 197 31.85 27.07 -9.95
N ASN A 198 31.92 26.93 -8.61
CA ASN A 198 31.86 28.03 -7.64
C ASN A 198 30.65 28.96 -7.86
N VAL A 199 29.47 28.38 -8.10
CA VAL A 199 28.23 29.19 -8.20
C VAL A 199 27.97 29.88 -6.85
N ASP A 200 27.61 31.16 -6.86
CA ASP A 200 27.53 31.99 -5.65
C ASP A 200 26.48 31.44 -4.66
N ILE A 201 25.27 31.23 -5.16
CA ILE A 201 24.11 30.83 -4.36
C ILE A 201 23.64 29.44 -4.80
N GLY A 202 23.32 28.60 -3.80
CA GLY A 202 22.62 27.34 -4.02
C GLY A 202 21.26 27.45 -3.37
N GLU A 203 20.20 27.20 -4.11
CA GLU A 203 18.83 27.31 -3.62
C GLU A 203 18.00 26.09 -3.99
N ILE A 204 17.04 25.74 -3.13
CA ILE A 204 16.11 24.65 -3.41
C ILE A 204 15.14 25.01 -4.55
N GLU A 205 14.89 24.02 -5.39
CA GLU A 205 14.12 24.16 -6.64
C GLU A 205 12.70 24.67 -6.40
N THR A 206 12.06 24.26 -5.30
CA THR A 206 10.70 24.68 -4.94
C THR A 206 10.61 26.18 -4.69
N ILE A 207 11.64 26.81 -4.12
CA ILE A 207 11.69 28.26 -3.90
C ILE A 207 11.95 28.99 -5.22
N ALA A 208 12.86 28.49 -6.06
CA ALA A 208 13.10 29.06 -7.38
C ALA A 208 11.81 29.05 -8.22
N HIS A 209 11.13 27.91 -8.29
CA HIS A 209 9.83 27.77 -8.96
C HIS A 209 8.75 28.70 -8.39
N TYR A 210 8.69 28.87 -7.07
CA TYR A 210 7.75 29.81 -6.45
C TYR A 210 8.02 31.25 -6.87
N ARG A 211 9.28 31.70 -6.81
CA ARG A 211 9.68 33.06 -7.20
C ARG A 211 9.37 33.34 -8.66
N ALA A 212 9.62 32.38 -9.54
CA ALA A 212 9.25 32.49 -10.95
C ALA A 212 7.73 32.59 -11.13
N ALA A 213 6.94 31.75 -10.46
CA ALA A 213 5.48 31.77 -10.59
C ALA A 213 4.87 33.08 -10.07
N ASP A 214 5.34 33.60 -8.93
CA ASP A 214 4.87 34.86 -8.36
C ASP A 214 5.20 36.07 -9.27
N TYR A 215 6.30 36.01 -10.03
CA TYR A 215 6.61 37.02 -11.05
C TYR A 215 5.55 37.10 -12.16
N PHE A 216 5.09 35.94 -12.67
CA PHE A 216 4.06 35.91 -13.73
C PHE A 216 2.65 36.11 -13.19
N CYS A 217 2.38 35.66 -11.97
CA CYS A 217 1.07 35.78 -11.32
C CYS A 217 1.24 36.21 -9.86
N PRO A 218 1.34 37.53 -9.58
CA PRO A 218 1.51 38.02 -8.22
C PRO A 218 0.39 37.55 -7.29
N GLY A 219 0.78 36.95 -6.17
CA GLY A 219 -0.15 36.33 -5.22
C GLY A 219 -0.74 35.03 -5.76
N VAL A 220 0.07 34.22 -6.44
CA VAL A 220 -0.30 32.87 -6.91
C VAL A 220 -0.83 32.02 -5.75
N ASP A 221 -1.93 31.32 -5.96
CA ASP A 221 -2.53 30.42 -4.95
C ASP A 221 -1.96 29.01 -5.04
N PHE A 222 -1.67 28.57 -6.27
CA PHE A 222 -1.31 27.20 -6.57
C PHE A 222 -0.33 27.10 -7.73
N ILE A 223 0.69 26.27 -7.54
CA ILE A 223 1.71 25.99 -8.55
C ILE A 223 1.80 24.49 -8.76
N LEU A 224 1.73 24.06 -10.03
CA LEU A 224 2.02 22.69 -10.42
C LEU A 224 3.16 22.64 -11.44
N ASP A 225 4.27 22.06 -11.02
CA ASP A 225 5.42 21.70 -11.85
C ASP A 225 5.36 20.22 -12.22
N ILE A 226 5.32 19.89 -13.51
CA ILE A 226 5.48 18.50 -14.00
C ILE A 226 6.74 18.42 -14.86
N GLY A 227 7.81 17.94 -14.23
CA GLY A 227 9.10 17.68 -14.86
C GLY A 227 9.17 16.33 -15.57
N GLY A 228 10.39 15.95 -15.96
CA GLY A 228 10.64 14.67 -16.63
C GLY A 228 10.48 13.47 -15.70
N GLN A 229 11.02 13.52 -14.48
CA GLN A 229 11.01 12.39 -13.54
C GLN A 229 10.23 12.67 -12.25
N ASP A 230 9.94 13.92 -11.93
CA ASP A 230 9.21 14.32 -10.75
C ASP A 230 8.12 15.34 -11.08
N MET A 231 7.18 15.49 -10.13
CA MET A 231 6.22 16.58 -10.11
C MET A 231 6.20 17.24 -8.73
N LYS A 232 5.92 18.53 -8.72
CA LYS A 232 5.91 19.36 -7.53
C LYS A 232 4.66 20.21 -7.52
N CYS A 233 3.94 20.18 -6.41
CA CYS A 233 2.76 20.99 -6.19
C CYS A 233 2.99 21.84 -4.95
N LEU A 234 2.80 23.16 -5.09
CA LEU A 234 2.93 24.12 -4.00
C LEU A 234 1.57 24.79 -3.82
N LYS A 235 1.05 24.80 -2.59
CA LYS A 235 -0.06 25.68 -2.21
C LYS A 235 0.50 26.85 -1.43
N ILE A 236 0.11 28.05 -1.82
CA ILE A 236 0.63 29.30 -1.28
C ILE A 236 -0.50 29.99 -0.56
N ARG A 237 -0.19 30.55 0.61
CA ARG A 237 -1.12 31.33 1.40
C ARG A 237 -0.38 32.47 2.06
N ASP A 238 -0.91 33.68 1.91
CA ASP A 238 -0.31 34.90 2.48
C ASP A 238 1.17 35.08 2.10
N GLY A 239 1.53 34.73 0.85
CA GLY A 239 2.89 34.85 0.31
C GLY A 239 3.90 33.83 0.82
N VAL A 240 3.45 32.79 1.54
CA VAL A 240 4.29 31.70 2.05
C VAL A 240 3.76 30.36 1.59
N ILE A 241 4.66 29.40 1.35
CA ILE A 241 4.30 28.03 0.99
C ILE A 241 3.63 27.36 2.20
N GLU A 242 2.32 27.12 2.10
CA GLU A 242 1.52 26.45 3.13
C GLU A 242 1.74 24.93 3.09
N SER A 243 1.80 24.36 1.89
CA SER A 243 2.00 22.92 1.69
C SER A 243 2.77 22.60 0.42
N ILE A 244 3.55 21.51 0.49
CA ILE A 244 4.36 21.00 -0.61
C ILE A 244 3.99 19.53 -0.81
N HIS A 245 3.56 19.20 -2.02
CA HIS A 245 3.30 17.83 -2.44
C HIS A 245 4.30 17.45 -3.54
N LEU A 246 5.02 16.35 -3.34
CA LEU A 246 5.99 15.80 -4.29
C LEU A 246 5.61 14.35 -4.57
N ASN A 247 5.67 13.92 -5.83
CA ASN A 247 5.47 12.49 -6.13
C ASN A 247 6.63 11.64 -5.58
N GLU A 248 6.30 10.47 -5.02
CA GLU A 248 7.29 9.54 -4.47
C GLU A 248 7.76 8.60 -5.58
N ALA A 249 8.96 8.83 -6.14
CA ALA A 249 9.66 7.92 -7.06
C ALA A 249 8.81 7.31 -8.21
N CYS A 250 7.68 7.95 -8.55
CA CYS A 250 6.64 7.36 -9.38
C CYS A 250 6.66 8.05 -10.75
N SER A 251 7.11 7.34 -11.77
CA SER A 251 7.17 7.85 -13.15
C SER A 251 5.81 8.02 -13.82
N ALA A 252 4.73 7.50 -13.22
CA ALA A 252 3.39 7.47 -13.84
C ALA A 252 2.78 8.86 -14.09
N GLY A 253 3.20 9.85 -13.32
CA GLY A 253 2.71 11.22 -13.43
C GLY A 253 3.70 12.18 -14.09
N CYS A 254 4.76 11.70 -14.75
CA CYS A 254 5.85 12.55 -15.22
C CYS A 254 6.03 12.50 -16.74
N GLY A 255 6.64 13.54 -17.30
CA GLY A 255 6.85 13.66 -18.75
C GLY A 255 7.68 12.53 -19.36
N SER A 256 8.62 11.92 -18.61
CA SER A 256 9.45 10.83 -19.13
C SER A 256 8.64 9.59 -19.51
N PHE A 257 7.46 9.40 -18.93
CA PHE A 257 6.60 8.30 -19.31
C PHE A 257 6.01 8.50 -20.72
N LEU A 258 5.53 9.71 -21.03
CA LEU A 258 5.05 10.05 -22.37
C LEU A 258 6.20 9.95 -23.38
N ASP A 259 7.38 10.46 -23.01
CA ASP A 259 8.60 10.44 -23.82
C ASP A 259 9.02 9.00 -24.18
N THR A 260 9.27 8.16 -23.17
CA THR A 260 9.64 6.74 -23.35
C THR A 260 8.59 5.96 -24.14
N PHE A 261 7.31 6.27 -23.93
CA PHE A 261 6.23 5.59 -24.64
C PHE A 261 6.17 6.02 -26.12
N SER A 262 6.33 7.30 -26.42
CA SER A 262 6.41 7.82 -27.79
C SER A 262 7.59 7.21 -28.57
N GLU A 263 8.76 7.12 -27.95
CA GLU A 263 9.94 6.46 -28.53
C GLU A 263 9.67 4.98 -28.85
N SER A 264 8.94 4.27 -27.97
CA SER A 264 8.59 2.86 -28.20
C SER A 264 7.66 2.63 -29.39
N LEU A 265 6.96 3.69 -29.83
CA LEU A 265 6.12 3.71 -31.03
C LEU A 265 6.85 4.28 -32.25
N GLY A 266 8.12 4.69 -32.11
CA GLY A 266 8.90 5.32 -33.18
C GLY A 266 8.44 6.73 -33.53
N LEU A 267 7.82 7.45 -32.59
CA LEU A 267 7.33 8.83 -32.76
C LEU A 267 8.15 9.80 -31.90
N SER A 268 8.25 11.07 -32.35
CA SER A 268 8.73 12.14 -31.46
C SER A 268 7.67 12.49 -30.41
N ILE A 269 8.09 13.09 -29.29
CA ILE A 269 7.16 13.52 -28.24
C ILE A 269 6.20 14.61 -28.75
N GLU A 270 6.64 15.49 -29.65
CA GLU A 270 5.83 16.53 -30.28
C GLU A 270 4.76 15.92 -31.21
N GLU A 271 5.16 14.95 -32.04
CA GLU A 271 4.24 14.22 -32.91
C GLU A 271 3.19 13.46 -32.10
N PHE A 272 3.63 12.76 -31.06
CA PHE A 272 2.77 12.00 -30.16
C PHE A 272 1.76 12.90 -29.43
N ALA A 273 2.19 14.05 -28.93
CA ALA A 273 1.33 15.04 -28.30
C ALA A 273 0.31 15.65 -29.27
N SER A 274 0.73 15.96 -30.51
CA SER A 274 -0.15 16.55 -31.52
C SER A 274 -1.30 15.61 -31.92
N LYS A 275 -1.03 14.30 -31.97
CA LYS A 275 -2.03 13.26 -32.25
C LYS A 275 -3.13 13.17 -31.21
N ALA A 276 -2.86 13.52 -29.95
CA ALA A 276 -3.88 13.49 -28.89
C ALA A 276 -4.96 14.56 -29.04
N LEU A 277 -4.65 15.72 -29.64
CA LEU A 277 -5.50 16.91 -29.61
C LEU A 277 -6.89 16.67 -30.19
N PHE A 278 -6.98 15.88 -31.26
CA PHE A 278 -8.21 15.61 -32.00
C PHE A 278 -8.64 14.14 -31.93
N ALA A 279 -8.17 13.42 -30.90
CA ALA A 279 -8.62 12.05 -30.61
C ALA A 279 -10.15 12.03 -30.40
N LYS A 280 -10.82 11.10 -31.09
CA LYS A 280 -12.29 11.02 -31.10
C LYS A 280 -12.81 10.23 -29.92
N GLU A 281 -12.11 9.18 -29.52
CA GLU A 281 -12.53 8.27 -28.46
C GLU A 281 -11.38 7.96 -27.51
N PRO A 282 -10.84 8.97 -26.77
CA PRO A 282 -9.74 8.74 -25.85
C PRO A 282 -10.00 7.59 -24.87
N VAL A 283 -8.98 6.76 -24.62
CA VAL A 283 -9.15 5.56 -23.78
C VAL A 283 -8.91 5.86 -22.30
N ASP A 284 -9.74 5.34 -21.39
CA ASP A 284 -9.45 5.37 -19.96
C ASP A 284 -8.40 4.33 -19.56
N LEU A 285 -7.16 4.78 -19.50
CA LEU A 285 -6.01 3.98 -19.07
C LEU A 285 -5.82 3.97 -17.54
N GLY A 286 -6.72 4.62 -16.79
CA GLY A 286 -6.66 4.77 -15.35
C GLY A 286 -5.65 5.82 -14.90
N SER A 287 -5.31 5.84 -13.61
CA SER A 287 -4.40 6.86 -13.03
C SER A 287 -3.29 6.27 -12.14
N ARG A 288 -2.91 5.00 -12.35
CA ARG A 288 -1.99 4.22 -11.49
C ARG A 288 -0.56 4.16 -12.05
N CYS A 289 0.27 3.28 -11.47
CA CYS A 289 1.66 3.04 -11.86
C CYS A 289 1.82 2.77 -13.38
N THR A 290 2.94 3.21 -13.97
CA THR A 290 3.31 2.98 -15.38
C THR A 290 3.21 1.51 -15.77
N VAL A 291 3.50 0.59 -14.85
CA VAL A 291 3.39 -0.86 -15.10
C VAL A 291 1.94 -1.28 -15.39
N PHE A 292 0.97 -0.77 -14.63
CA PHE A 292 -0.45 -1.07 -14.86
C PHE A 292 -0.96 -0.32 -16.08
N MET A 293 -0.53 0.93 -16.29
CA MET A 293 -0.89 1.70 -17.49
C MET A 293 -0.38 1.01 -18.76
N ASN A 294 0.86 0.54 -18.80
CA ASN A 294 1.38 -0.24 -19.95
C ASN A 294 0.56 -1.51 -20.21
N SER A 295 0.05 -2.15 -19.15
CA SER A 295 -0.82 -3.32 -19.30
C SER A 295 -2.19 -2.94 -19.89
N LYS A 296 -2.77 -1.83 -19.42
CA LYS A 296 -4.02 -1.24 -19.95
C LYS A 296 -3.87 -0.76 -21.39
N VAL A 297 -2.74 -0.13 -21.74
CA VAL A 297 -2.44 0.29 -23.12
C VAL A 297 -2.38 -0.93 -24.04
N LYS A 298 -1.67 -1.99 -23.65
CA LYS A 298 -1.64 -3.23 -24.44
C LYS A 298 -3.02 -3.86 -24.59
N GLN A 299 -3.87 -3.75 -23.57
CA GLN A 299 -5.26 -4.17 -23.65
C GLN A 299 -6.05 -3.30 -24.64
N ALA A 300 -5.98 -1.97 -24.52
CA ALA A 300 -6.64 -1.04 -25.43
C ALA A 300 -6.21 -1.23 -26.89
N GLN A 301 -4.92 -1.52 -27.13
CA GLN A 301 -4.42 -1.87 -28.47
C GLN A 301 -5.06 -3.16 -29.02
N LYS A 302 -5.29 -4.17 -28.18
CA LYS A 302 -6.00 -5.40 -28.59
C LYS A 302 -7.48 -5.14 -28.89
N GLU A 303 -8.06 -4.15 -28.23
CA GLU A 303 -9.45 -3.69 -28.44
C GLU A 303 -9.56 -2.70 -29.61
N GLY A 304 -8.48 -2.46 -30.36
CA GLY A 304 -8.49 -1.63 -31.58
C GLY A 304 -8.31 -0.12 -31.35
N ALA A 305 -7.92 0.32 -30.15
CA ALA A 305 -7.68 1.74 -29.89
C ALA A 305 -6.54 2.31 -30.76
N THR A 306 -6.77 3.50 -31.31
CA THR A 306 -5.78 4.20 -32.15
C THR A 306 -4.65 4.82 -31.32
N VAL A 307 -3.56 5.22 -31.97
CA VAL A 307 -2.45 5.91 -31.28
C VAL A 307 -2.90 7.26 -30.74
N GLU A 308 -3.79 7.94 -31.47
CA GLU A 308 -4.43 9.20 -31.10
C GLU A 308 -5.22 9.04 -29.78
N ASP A 309 -6.08 8.02 -29.70
CA ASP A 309 -6.92 7.74 -28.52
C ASP A 309 -6.08 7.32 -27.31
N ILE A 310 -5.00 6.55 -27.53
CA ILE A 310 -4.05 6.16 -26.48
C ILE A 310 -3.27 7.38 -25.99
N SER A 311 -2.81 8.26 -26.89
CA SER A 311 -2.05 9.47 -26.52
C SER A 311 -2.90 10.44 -25.68
N ALA A 312 -4.16 10.65 -26.07
CA ALA A 312 -5.11 11.43 -25.28
C ALA A 312 -5.42 10.76 -23.92
N GLY A 313 -5.63 9.43 -23.92
CA GLY A 313 -5.81 8.65 -22.71
C GLY A 313 -4.65 8.78 -21.72
N LEU A 314 -3.41 8.69 -22.21
CA LEU A 314 -2.20 8.84 -21.39
C LEU A 314 -2.06 10.26 -20.84
N SER A 315 -2.44 11.28 -21.61
CA SER A 315 -2.47 12.68 -21.16
C SER A 315 -3.46 12.86 -20.00
N TYR A 316 -4.65 12.27 -20.09
CA TYR A 316 -5.60 12.20 -18.97
C TYR A 316 -5.02 11.45 -17.77
N SER A 317 -4.37 10.30 -17.98
CA SER A 317 -3.79 9.49 -16.92
C SER A 317 -2.71 10.24 -16.12
N VAL A 318 -1.83 10.98 -16.79
CA VAL A 318 -0.77 11.79 -16.16
C VAL A 318 -1.40 12.84 -15.23
N ILE A 319 -2.40 13.58 -15.70
CA ILE A 319 -3.08 14.61 -14.90
C ILE A 319 -3.95 14.00 -13.79
N ARG A 320 -4.72 12.93 -14.05
CA ARG A 320 -5.49 12.24 -13.01
C ARG A 320 -4.58 11.74 -11.89
N ASN A 321 -3.40 11.23 -12.25
CA ASN A 321 -2.40 10.83 -11.28
C ASN A 321 -1.94 12.03 -10.44
N ALA A 322 -1.58 13.14 -11.08
CA ALA A 322 -1.18 14.37 -10.39
C ALA A 322 -2.27 14.85 -9.41
N LEU A 323 -3.48 15.11 -9.91
CA LEU A 323 -4.58 15.71 -9.15
C LEU A 323 -5.08 14.82 -8.03
N TYR A 324 -5.38 13.54 -8.33
CA TYR A 324 -6.11 12.67 -7.41
C TYR A 324 -5.21 11.77 -6.57
N LYS A 325 -3.98 11.46 -7.02
CA LYS A 325 -3.06 10.60 -6.26
C LYS A 325 -2.02 11.38 -5.48
N VAL A 326 -1.37 12.35 -6.13
CA VAL A 326 -0.26 13.09 -5.53
C VAL A 326 -0.78 14.27 -4.71
N ILE A 327 -1.59 15.14 -5.33
CA ILE A 327 -2.12 16.34 -4.68
C ILE A 327 -3.34 16.01 -3.80
N LYS A 328 -4.07 14.93 -4.15
CA LYS A 328 -5.30 14.47 -3.46
C LYS A 328 -6.38 15.56 -3.40
N ILE A 329 -6.58 16.26 -4.51
CA ILE A 329 -7.60 17.30 -4.63
C ILE A 329 -8.97 16.65 -4.60
N LYS A 330 -9.81 17.10 -3.67
CA LYS A 330 -11.18 16.61 -3.50
C LYS A 330 -12.18 17.55 -4.15
N ASN A 331 -11.86 18.84 -4.12
CA ASN A 331 -12.62 19.90 -4.75
C ASN A 331 -11.67 20.83 -5.52
N PRO A 332 -11.92 21.11 -6.80
CA PRO A 332 -11.10 22.05 -7.57
C PRO A 332 -11.04 23.47 -6.98
N LYS A 333 -11.98 23.85 -6.10
CA LYS A 333 -11.89 25.12 -5.33
C LYS A 333 -10.69 25.21 -4.41
N GLU A 334 -10.11 24.08 -4.00
CA GLU A 334 -8.89 24.05 -3.18
C GLU A 334 -7.63 24.48 -3.93
N LEU A 335 -7.71 24.64 -5.26
CA LEU A 335 -6.61 25.14 -6.10
C LEU A 335 -6.51 26.68 -6.07
N GLY A 336 -7.47 27.37 -5.46
CA GLY A 336 -7.57 28.82 -5.56
C GLY A 336 -8.04 29.29 -6.94
N GLU A 337 -7.80 30.55 -7.24
CA GLU A 337 -8.15 31.17 -8.52
C GLU A 337 -6.91 31.45 -9.37
N LYS A 338 -5.79 31.78 -8.74
CA LYS A 338 -4.53 32.07 -9.41
C LYS A 338 -3.67 30.81 -9.48
N ILE A 339 -3.82 30.07 -10.58
CA ILE A 339 -3.14 28.79 -10.81
C ILE A 339 -2.06 28.95 -11.87
N VAL A 340 -0.82 28.61 -11.53
CA VAL A 340 0.31 28.56 -12.48
C VAL A 340 0.74 27.11 -12.71
N VAL A 341 0.84 26.72 -13.98
CA VAL A 341 1.38 25.41 -14.38
C VAL A 341 2.72 25.60 -15.10
N GLN A 342 3.70 24.75 -14.78
CA GLN A 342 5.08 24.86 -15.24
C GLN A 342 5.76 23.49 -15.36
N GLY A 343 6.97 23.46 -15.91
CA GLY A 343 7.69 22.24 -16.24
C GLY A 343 7.51 21.84 -17.70
N GLY A 344 8.48 21.08 -18.24
CA GLY A 344 8.53 20.76 -19.66
C GLY A 344 7.31 20.01 -20.18
N THR A 345 6.62 19.26 -19.31
CA THR A 345 5.43 18.49 -19.69
C THR A 345 4.26 19.39 -20.09
N PHE A 346 4.15 20.62 -19.58
CA PHE A 346 3.07 21.55 -19.95
C PHE A 346 3.29 22.29 -21.28
N TYR A 347 4.42 22.05 -21.96
CA TYR A 347 4.51 22.39 -23.39
C TYR A 347 3.58 21.52 -24.23
N ASN A 348 3.17 20.35 -23.72
CA ASN A 348 2.16 19.52 -24.35
C ASN A 348 0.74 20.09 -24.09
N ASP A 349 0.12 20.64 -25.15
CA ASP A 349 -1.23 21.21 -25.10
C ASP A 349 -2.30 20.18 -24.69
N ALA A 350 -2.11 18.89 -25.01
CA ALA A 350 -3.05 17.84 -24.59
C ALA A 350 -3.05 17.67 -23.07
N VAL A 351 -1.86 17.63 -22.45
CA VAL A 351 -1.70 17.55 -20.99
C VAL A 351 -2.28 18.79 -20.30
N LEU A 352 -2.00 19.98 -20.85
CA LEU A 352 -2.55 21.24 -20.34
C LEU A 352 -4.08 21.26 -20.42
N ARG A 353 -4.66 20.80 -21.54
CA ARG A 353 -6.12 20.73 -21.71
C ARG A 353 -6.76 19.72 -20.76
N CYS A 354 -6.14 18.57 -20.54
CA CYS A 354 -6.59 17.59 -19.55
C CYS A 354 -6.66 18.22 -18.15
N PHE A 355 -5.67 19.04 -17.76
CA PHE A 355 -5.69 19.76 -16.49
C PHE A 355 -6.90 20.68 -16.36
N GLU A 356 -7.15 21.53 -17.35
CA GLU A 356 -8.29 22.45 -17.31
C GLU A 356 -9.64 21.73 -17.31
N LYS A 357 -9.79 20.65 -18.09
CA LYS A 357 -11.00 19.83 -18.10
C LYS A 357 -11.28 19.15 -16.77
N LEU A 358 -10.27 18.51 -16.18
CA LEU A 358 -10.43 17.76 -14.93
C LEU A 358 -10.62 18.66 -13.71
N THR A 359 -10.11 19.88 -13.76
CA THR A 359 -10.26 20.86 -12.66
C THR A 359 -11.44 21.81 -12.89
N GLY A 360 -11.93 21.98 -14.11
CA GLY A 360 -12.90 23.02 -14.46
C GLY A 360 -12.35 24.43 -14.21
N ARG A 361 -11.02 24.60 -14.24
CA ARG A 361 -10.32 25.87 -13.98
C ARG A 361 -9.46 26.23 -15.16
N GLU A 362 -9.45 27.52 -15.51
CA GLU A 362 -8.43 28.08 -16.38
C GLU A 362 -7.14 28.28 -15.59
N VAL A 363 -6.00 28.08 -16.26
CA VAL A 363 -4.67 28.23 -15.64
C VAL A 363 -3.78 29.15 -16.46
N ILE A 364 -2.71 29.62 -15.82
CA ILE A 364 -1.64 30.37 -16.46
C ILE A 364 -0.49 29.40 -16.77
N ARG A 365 -0.19 29.22 -18.06
CA ARG A 365 1.06 28.62 -18.53
C ARG A 365 1.99 29.74 -19.04
N PRO A 366 3.11 30.04 -18.38
CA PRO A 366 4.14 30.91 -18.94
C PRO A 366 4.74 30.32 -20.22
N ASP A 367 5.09 31.17 -21.18
CA ASP A 367 5.72 30.74 -22.44
C ASP A 367 7.11 30.08 -22.24
N ILE A 368 7.70 30.28 -21.06
CA ILE A 368 8.95 29.64 -20.61
C ILE A 368 8.71 28.57 -19.54
N ALA A 369 7.55 27.88 -19.56
CA ALA A 369 7.14 26.89 -18.55
C ALA A 369 8.26 25.89 -18.17
N GLY A 370 9.05 25.40 -19.13
CA GLY A 370 10.15 24.46 -18.88
C GLY A 370 11.42 25.06 -18.26
N LEU A 371 11.53 26.39 -18.21
CA LEU A 371 12.70 27.14 -17.71
C LEU A 371 12.46 27.82 -16.36
N MET A 372 11.27 27.66 -15.78
CA MET A 372 10.86 28.41 -14.59
C MET A 372 11.80 28.23 -13.39
N GLY A 373 12.39 27.04 -13.19
CA GLY A 373 13.39 26.81 -12.14
C GLY A 373 14.66 27.66 -12.35
N ALA A 374 15.20 27.69 -13.57
CA ALA A 374 16.37 28.51 -13.90
C ALA A 374 16.04 30.01 -13.85
N PHE A 375 14.88 30.41 -14.36
CA PHE A 375 14.44 31.81 -14.30
C PHE A 375 14.25 32.29 -12.85
N GLY A 376 13.63 31.48 -12.00
CA GLY A 376 13.49 31.75 -10.58
C GLY A 376 14.83 31.85 -9.86
N ALA A 377 15.79 31.00 -10.19
CA ALA A 377 17.16 31.10 -9.69
C ALA A 377 17.82 32.42 -10.12
N ALA A 378 17.62 32.87 -11.37
CA ALA A 378 18.13 34.16 -11.83
C ALA A 378 17.50 35.35 -11.07
N LEU A 379 16.20 35.28 -10.77
CA LEU A 379 15.52 36.26 -9.91
C LEU A 379 16.12 36.29 -8.49
N ILE A 380 16.40 35.13 -7.91
CA ILE A 380 17.04 35.03 -6.58
C ILE A 380 18.46 35.62 -6.61
N ALA A 381 19.23 35.36 -7.68
CA ALA A 381 20.56 35.94 -7.87
C ALA A 381 20.49 37.47 -7.89
N LYS A 382 19.48 38.04 -8.56
CA LYS A 382 19.19 39.48 -8.56
C LYS A 382 18.77 40.00 -7.18
N GLU A 383 17.80 39.35 -6.53
CA GLU A 383 17.27 39.77 -5.22
C GLU A 383 18.33 39.76 -4.11
N ARG A 384 19.27 38.82 -4.16
CA ARG A 384 20.32 38.64 -3.15
C ARG A 384 21.66 39.28 -3.55
N TYR A 385 21.72 39.97 -4.68
CA TYR A 385 22.91 40.71 -5.07
C TYR A 385 23.16 41.86 -4.09
N VAL A 386 24.42 42.04 -3.71
CA VAL A 386 24.88 43.17 -2.90
C VAL A 386 25.80 44.02 -3.77
N GLU A 387 25.59 45.34 -3.76
CA GLU A 387 26.39 46.26 -4.56
C GLU A 387 27.89 46.09 -4.29
N GLY A 388 28.69 45.95 -5.35
CA GLY A 388 30.13 45.67 -5.26
C GLY A 388 30.52 44.20 -5.13
N HIS A 389 29.57 43.26 -5.08
CA HIS A 389 29.87 41.84 -5.17
C HIS A 389 30.31 41.46 -6.60
N GLU A 390 31.39 40.69 -6.71
CA GLU A 390 31.81 40.01 -7.93
C GLU A 390 31.49 38.52 -7.82
N THR A 391 30.97 37.94 -8.90
CA THR A 391 30.63 36.52 -8.93
C THR A 391 31.87 35.66 -8.76
N SER A 392 31.72 34.57 -8.01
CA SER A 392 32.73 33.52 -7.82
C SER A 392 32.68 32.44 -8.90
N LEU A 393 31.74 32.52 -9.86
CA LEU A 393 31.59 31.60 -10.98
C LEU A 393 32.90 31.53 -11.81
N LEU A 394 33.33 30.31 -12.16
CA LEU A 394 34.54 30.09 -12.96
C LEU A 394 34.50 30.86 -14.29
N GLY A 395 35.62 31.52 -14.62
CA GLY A 395 35.80 32.25 -15.87
C GLY A 395 36.00 31.34 -17.10
N PRO A 396 36.01 31.92 -18.31
CA PRO A 396 36.17 31.17 -19.55
C PRO A 396 37.48 30.36 -19.62
N ASP A 397 38.61 30.93 -19.20
CA ASP A 397 39.91 30.23 -19.20
C ASP A 397 39.94 29.07 -18.20
N GLU A 398 39.33 29.23 -17.02
CA GLU A 398 39.24 28.16 -16.02
C GLU A 398 38.32 27.01 -16.46
N LEU A 399 37.33 27.30 -17.32
CA LEU A 399 36.45 26.29 -17.92
C LEU A 399 37.13 25.52 -19.07
N GLU A 400 38.11 26.11 -19.75
CA GLU A 400 38.97 25.41 -20.74
C GLU A 400 39.77 24.30 -20.07
N ASP A 401 40.39 24.60 -18.94
CA ASP A 401 41.28 23.68 -18.20
C ASP A 401 40.54 22.75 -17.21
N PHE A 402 39.21 22.83 -17.16
CA PHE A 402 38.41 22.11 -16.17
C PHE A 402 38.45 20.58 -16.36
N ASN A 403 39.20 19.90 -15.48
CA ASN A 403 39.29 18.45 -15.45
C ASN A 403 38.51 17.85 -14.27
N ILE A 404 37.75 16.79 -14.54
CA ILE A 404 37.03 16.01 -13.52
C ILE A 404 37.55 14.57 -13.46
N LYS A 405 37.92 14.12 -12.25
CA LYS A 405 38.18 12.71 -11.95
C LYS A 405 37.11 12.20 -11.02
N THR A 406 36.34 11.22 -11.49
CA THR A 406 35.33 10.54 -10.67
C THR A 406 35.86 9.20 -10.21
N ARG A 407 35.78 8.95 -8.91
CA ARG A 407 36.07 7.64 -8.31
C ARG A 407 34.88 7.17 -7.50
N VAL A 408 34.52 5.91 -7.68
CA VAL A 408 33.55 5.24 -6.82
C VAL A 408 34.30 4.55 -5.69
N ALA A 409 33.83 4.74 -4.46
CA ALA A 409 34.42 4.13 -3.27
C ALA A 409 33.33 3.68 -2.30
N ARG A 410 33.67 2.73 -1.43
CA ARG A 410 32.80 2.32 -0.31
C ARG A 410 33.29 3.02 0.95
N CYS A 411 32.37 3.64 1.70
CA CYS A 411 32.70 4.50 2.84
C CYS A 411 33.51 3.77 3.94
N GLY A 412 33.14 2.55 4.29
CA GLY A 412 33.82 1.74 5.32
C GLY A 412 33.66 2.20 6.78
N GLN A 413 33.14 3.40 7.03
CA GLN A 413 33.11 4.02 8.37
C GLN A 413 32.00 3.50 9.31
N CYS A 414 31.01 2.78 8.78
CA CYS A 414 29.95 2.15 9.56
C CYS A 414 29.33 0.97 8.78
N SER A 415 28.42 0.23 9.43
CA SER A 415 27.74 -0.92 8.83
C SER A 415 26.99 -0.61 7.53
N ASN A 416 26.58 0.64 7.31
CA ASN A 416 25.87 1.05 6.09
C ASN A 416 26.78 1.01 4.85
N ASN A 417 28.11 1.11 5.03
CA ASN A 417 29.12 1.04 3.98
C ASN A 417 28.70 1.69 2.64
N CYS A 418 28.27 2.95 2.73
CA CYS A 418 27.63 3.69 1.64
C CYS A 418 28.47 3.62 0.36
N LEU A 419 27.82 3.43 -0.79
CA LEU A 419 28.46 3.59 -2.10
C LEU A 419 28.59 5.09 -2.38
N LEU A 420 29.82 5.58 -2.37
CA LEU A 420 30.16 6.98 -2.55
C LEU A 420 30.64 7.22 -3.97
N THR A 421 30.15 8.30 -4.58
CA THR A 421 30.74 8.85 -5.81
C THR A 421 31.50 10.11 -5.43
N ILE A 422 32.82 10.04 -5.55
CA ILE A 422 33.75 11.12 -5.21
C ILE A 422 34.15 11.78 -6.52
N SER A 423 33.72 13.02 -6.71
CA SER A 423 34.11 13.86 -7.84
C SER A 423 35.20 14.82 -7.38
N ILE A 424 36.36 14.78 -8.04
CA ILE A 424 37.51 15.64 -7.77
C ILE A 424 37.69 16.56 -8.98
N PHE A 425 37.78 17.86 -8.75
CA PHE A 425 37.90 18.88 -9.79
C PHE A 425 38.89 19.98 -9.39
N GLY A 426 39.57 20.56 -10.39
CA GLY A 426 40.58 21.61 -10.21
C GLY A 426 41.72 21.23 -9.25
N GLU A 427 42.17 22.19 -8.43
CA GLU A 427 43.23 22.08 -7.40
C GLU A 427 42.85 21.20 -6.18
N GLY A 428 42.26 20.02 -6.40
CA GLY A 428 41.97 19.05 -5.34
C GLY A 428 40.66 19.26 -4.57
N LYS A 429 39.75 20.14 -5.03
CA LYS A 429 38.39 20.24 -4.49
C LYS A 429 37.66 18.91 -4.72
N ARG A 430 36.96 18.43 -3.69
CA ARG A 430 36.22 17.16 -3.72
C ARG A 430 34.75 17.36 -3.37
N PHE A 431 33.86 16.74 -4.14
CA PHE A 431 32.45 16.61 -3.80
C PHE A 431 32.07 15.13 -3.71
N VAL A 432 31.46 14.76 -2.59
CA VAL A 432 31.05 13.38 -2.33
C VAL A 432 29.54 13.29 -2.34
N SER A 433 29.02 12.38 -3.16
CA SER A 433 27.59 12.05 -3.23
C SER A 433 27.36 10.57 -2.87
N GLY A 434 26.11 10.22 -2.55
CA GLY A 434 25.74 8.87 -2.07
C GLY A 434 25.98 8.63 -0.57
N ASN A 435 26.44 9.65 0.17
CA ASN A 435 26.64 9.60 1.61
C ASN A 435 25.34 9.81 2.40
N ARG A 436 25.18 9.05 3.49
CA ARG A 436 24.06 9.19 4.45
C ARG A 436 24.34 10.18 5.58
N CYS A 437 25.61 10.48 5.83
CA CYS A 437 26.06 11.32 6.94
C CYS A 437 27.28 12.18 6.54
N GLU A 438 27.68 13.10 7.41
CA GLU A 438 28.82 14.00 7.19
C GLU A 438 30.17 13.26 7.09
N LYS A 439 30.35 12.17 7.85
CA LYS A 439 31.54 11.32 7.76
C LYS A 439 31.71 10.77 6.35
N GLY A 440 30.61 10.31 5.74
CA GLY A 440 30.61 9.84 4.37
C GLY A 440 30.87 10.94 3.35
N ALA A 441 30.66 12.22 3.69
CA ALA A 441 31.05 13.36 2.85
C ALA A 441 32.53 13.73 2.99
N GLY A 442 33.28 13.09 3.89
CA GLY A 442 34.65 13.45 4.22
C GLY A 442 34.77 14.77 5.00
N LYS A 443 33.72 15.19 5.72
CA LYS A 443 33.77 16.31 6.67
C LYS A 443 34.17 15.80 8.05
N GLU A 444 34.99 16.56 8.78
CA GLU A 444 35.25 16.30 10.19
C GLU A 444 33.95 16.42 10.99
N LYS A 445 33.83 15.64 12.06
CA LYS A 445 32.66 15.67 12.93
C LYS A 445 32.52 17.09 13.50
N SER A 446 31.48 17.84 13.12
CA SER A 446 31.23 19.09 13.84
C SER A 446 31.03 18.76 15.32
N ASN A 447 31.72 19.48 16.21
CA ASN A 447 31.72 19.22 17.65
C ASN A 447 30.37 19.55 18.33
N THR A 448 29.34 19.93 17.56
CA THR A 448 27.97 20.10 18.03
C THR A 448 27.25 18.75 18.02
N SER A 449 27.25 18.04 19.16
CA SER A 449 26.43 16.84 19.34
C SER A 449 24.95 17.20 19.43
N LEU A 450 24.32 17.51 18.30
CA LEU A 450 22.87 17.70 18.24
C LEU A 450 22.17 16.44 18.78
N PRO A 451 21.08 16.58 19.56
CA PRO A 451 20.33 15.43 20.04
C PRO A 451 19.87 14.53 18.88
N ASN A 452 20.12 13.23 19.02
CA ASN A 452 19.60 12.20 18.13
C ASN A 452 19.02 11.06 18.97
N LEU A 453 17.71 11.14 19.23
CA LEU A 453 17.04 10.14 20.06
C LEU A 453 16.84 8.80 19.35
N PHE A 454 17.01 8.73 18.02
CA PHE A 454 17.03 7.45 17.31
C PHE A 454 18.28 6.64 17.66
N GLU A 455 19.46 7.27 17.62
CA GLU A 455 20.71 6.64 18.03
C GLU A 455 20.68 6.27 19.52
N TYR A 456 20.22 7.19 20.37
CA TYR A 456 20.06 6.94 21.81
C TYR A 456 19.16 5.72 22.09
N LYS A 457 17.95 5.69 21.51
CA LYS A 457 17.01 4.58 21.71
C LYS A 457 17.56 3.26 21.18
N TYR A 458 18.19 3.23 20.00
CA TYR A 458 18.79 2.00 19.47
C TYR A 458 19.83 1.42 20.44
N ASN A 459 20.71 2.28 20.97
CA ASN A 459 21.73 1.87 21.93
C ASN A 459 21.11 1.46 23.27
N ARG A 460 20.10 2.18 23.76
CA ARG A 460 19.41 1.86 25.02
C ARG A 460 18.64 0.54 24.93
N VAL A 461 18.00 0.26 23.80
CA VAL A 461 17.24 -0.98 23.56
C VAL A 461 18.17 -2.18 23.48
N PHE A 462 19.30 -2.12 22.75
CA PHE A 462 20.17 -3.29 22.57
C PHE A 462 21.46 -3.30 23.40
N GLY A 463 21.66 -2.32 24.28
CA GLY A 463 22.87 -2.14 25.10
C GLY A 463 22.98 -3.08 26.30
N TYR A 464 22.28 -4.20 26.30
CA TYR A 464 22.30 -5.17 27.40
C TYR A 464 23.38 -6.23 27.20
N GLU A 465 24.11 -6.54 28.27
CA GLU A 465 25.15 -7.57 28.25
C GLU A 465 24.56 -8.98 28.43
N PRO A 466 24.89 -9.96 27.57
CA PRO A 466 24.49 -11.35 27.75
C PRO A 466 25.25 -12.03 28.90
N LEU A 467 24.57 -12.95 29.61
CA LEU A 467 25.24 -13.79 30.61
C LEU A 467 26.43 -14.57 30.01
N PRO A 468 27.59 -14.61 30.69
CA PRO A 468 28.66 -15.56 30.38
C PRO A 468 28.15 -17.00 30.35
N MET A 469 28.80 -17.86 29.55
CA MET A 469 28.31 -19.22 29.31
C MET A 469 28.25 -20.05 30.61
N GLU A 470 29.16 -19.76 31.55
CA GLU A 470 29.26 -20.40 32.87
C GLU A 470 28.05 -20.06 33.76
N LYS A 471 27.44 -18.90 33.56
CA LYS A 471 26.25 -18.44 34.30
C LYS A 471 24.94 -18.80 33.59
N ALA A 472 25.02 -19.17 32.31
CA ALA A 472 23.87 -19.51 31.47
C ALA A 472 23.43 -20.97 31.65
N LYS A 473 23.00 -21.32 32.87
CA LYS A 473 22.62 -22.70 33.27
C LYS A 473 21.55 -23.34 32.38
N ARG A 474 20.71 -22.53 31.73
CA ARG A 474 19.63 -23.01 30.83
C ARG A 474 19.99 -22.90 29.34
N GLY A 475 21.23 -22.57 29.03
CA GLY A 475 21.75 -22.50 27.67
C GLY A 475 21.51 -21.16 26.97
N VAL A 476 21.43 -21.20 25.64
CA VAL A 476 21.36 -20.01 24.78
C VAL A 476 19.96 -19.84 24.22
N VAL A 477 19.42 -18.62 24.31
CA VAL A 477 18.20 -18.21 23.61
C VAL A 477 18.51 -17.17 22.54
N GLY A 478 18.07 -17.42 21.32
CA GLY A 478 18.14 -16.48 20.21
C GLY A 478 16.92 -15.57 20.17
N ILE A 479 17.14 -14.26 20.08
CA ILE A 479 16.08 -13.28 19.84
C ILE A 479 16.40 -12.51 18.55
N PRO A 480 15.53 -12.53 17.52
CA PRO A 480 15.78 -11.79 16.28
C PRO A 480 15.53 -10.29 16.48
N ARG A 481 16.36 -9.43 15.88
CA ARG A 481 16.18 -7.96 15.87
C ARG A 481 15.14 -7.55 14.83
N VAL A 482 13.85 -7.71 15.17
CA VAL A 482 12.75 -7.56 14.20
C VAL A 482 11.52 -6.89 14.82
N LEU A 483 10.76 -6.14 14.01
CA LEU A 483 9.43 -5.63 14.36
C LEU A 483 9.35 -5.03 15.79
N ASN A 484 8.50 -5.56 16.67
CA ASN A 484 8.30 -5.04 18.03
C ASN A 484 9.42 -5.40 19.01
N ILE A 485 10.42 -6.21 18.63
CA ILE A 485 11.59 -6.42 19.48
C ILE A 485 12.32 -5.09 19.69
N TYR A 486 12.25 -4.16 18.74
CA TYR A 486 12.75 -2.79 18.91
C TYR A 486 12.03 -1.95 19.98
N GLU A 487 10.93 -2.45 20.55
CA GLU A 487 10.22 -1.84 21.68
C GLU A 487 10.35 -2.68 22.96
N ASN A 488 10.15 -3.99 22.84
CA ASN A 488 9.93 -4.88 23.99
C ASN A 488 11.16 -5.73 24.33
N TYR A 489 12.31 -5.54 23.66
CA TYR A 489 13.54 -6.27 23.98
C TYR A 489 14.03 -6.08 25.42
N PRO A 490 13.98 -4.89 26.05
CA PRO A 490 14.26 -4.71 27.48
C PRO A 490 13.57 -5.75 28.37
N PHE A 491 12.28 -5.98 28.12
CA PHE A 491 11.51 -7.02 28.79
C PHE A 491 12.07 -8.43 28.51
N TRP A 492 12.27 -8.79 27.24
CA TRP A 492 12.67 -10.15 26.86
C TRP A 492 14.09 -10.50 27.32
N HIS A 493 15.05 -9.58 27.17
CA HIS A 493 16.41 -9.78 27.66
C HIS A 493 16.43 -10.01 29.17
N THR A 494 15.73 -9.15 29.93
CA THR A 494 15.67 -9.27 31.40
C THR A 494 15.02 -10.58 31.82
N LEU A 495 13.91 -10.96 31.19
CA LEU A 495 13.20 -12.21 31.49
C LEU A 495 14.13 -13.43 31.33
N PHE A 496 14.77 -13.56 30.17
CA PHE A 496 15.59 -14.75 29.88
C PHE A 496 16.92 -14.75 30.64
N THR A 497 17.54 -13.59 30.84
CA THR A 497 18.74 -13.45 31.68
C THR A 497 18.45 -13.86 33.12
N GLU A 498 17.34 -13.40 33.70
CA GLU A 498 16.92 -13.77 35.07
C GLU A 498 16.52 -15.24 35.19
N LEU A 499 16.04 -15.85 34.10
CA LEU A 499 15.82 -17.30 34.00
C LEU A 499 17.12 -18.09 33.77
N GLY A 500 18.29 -17.43 33.69
CA GLY A 500 19.58 -18.12 33.54
C GLY A 500 19.90 -18.58 32.11
N PHE A 501 19.33 -17.92 31.10
CA PHE A 501 19.74 -18.08 29.70
C PHE A 501 20.75 -17.01 29.28
N ARG A 502 21.67 -17.38 28.37
CA ARG A 502 22.45 -16.40 27.60
C ARG A 502 21.61 -15.93 26.41
N VAL A 503 21.27 -14.64 26.38
CA VAL A 503 20.50 -14.03 25.28
C VAL A 503 21.44 -13.64 24.14
N VAL A 504 21.20 -14.19 22.94
CA VAL A 504 21.97 -13.89 21.72
C VAL A 504 21.05 -13.23 20.70
N LEU A 505 21.49 -12.09 20.16
CA LEU A 505 20.77 -11.38 19.12
C LEU A 505 21.26 -11.78 17.72
N SER A 506 20.35 -11.79 16.74
CA SER A 506 20.73 -11.75 15.31
C SER A 506 21.55 -10.49 15.04
N ASP A 507 22.48 -10.49 14.10
CA ASP A 507 23.30 -9.31 13.76
C ASP A 507 22.47 -8.06 13.39
N ARG A 508 23.13 -6.91 13.38
CA ARG A 508 22.51 -5.66 12.92
C ARG A 508 22.06 -5.82 11.48
N SER A 509 20.88 -5.29 11.19
CA SER A 509 20.27 -5.28 9.87
C SER A 509 21.22 -4.71 8.83
N SER A 510 21.24 -5.35 7.67
CA SER A 510 22.02 -4.95 6.50
C SER A 510 21.45 -5.64 5.26
N PRO A 511 21.81 -5.19 4.04
CA PRO A 511 21.41 -5.87 2.81
C PRO A 511 21.79 -7.36 2.81
N LYS A 512 22.95 -7.71 3.39
CA LYS A 512 23.39 -9.10 3.54
C LYS A 512 22.49 -9.94 4.44
N ILE A 513 21.92 -9.34 5.50
CA ILE A 513 20.96 -10.05 6.36
C ILE A 513 19.67 -10.29 5.58
N TYR A 514 19.17 -9.28 4.85
CA TYR A 514 17.99 -9.44 4.00
C TYR A 514 18.15 -10.56 2.96
N GLU A 515 19.29 -10.60 2.27
CA GLU A 515 19.61 -11.61 1.25
C GLU A 515 19.55 -13.05 1.79
N LYS A 516 19.91 -13.29 3.06
CA LYS A 516 19.89 -14.63 3.68
C LYS A 516 18.50 -15.27 3.76
N GLY A 517 17.45 -14.48 3.77
CA GLY A 517 16.06 -14.95 3.91
C GLY A 517 15.19 -14.67 2.70
N ILE A 518 15.77 -14.24 1.57
CA ILE A 518 14.98 -13.71 0.44
C ILE A 518 14.08 -14.77 -0.20
N GLU A 519 14.53 -16.03 -0.25
CA GLU A 519 13.81 -17.15 -0.87
C GLU A 519 12.65 -17.68 -0.01
N THR A 520 12.63 -17.36 1.28
CA THR A 520 11.61 -17.83 2.23
C THR A 520 10.44 -16.86 2.39
N ILE A 521 10.47 -15.70 1.71
CA ILE A 521 9.43 -14.67 1.81
C ILE A 521 8.23 -15.04 0.92
N PRO A 522 7.05 -15.34 1.48
CA PRO A 522 5.89 -15.79 0.69
C PRO A 522 5.11 -14.64 0.03
N SER A 523 5.31 -13.40 0.47
CA SER A 523 4.53 -12.25 0.00
C SER A 523 5.40 -11.04 -0.23
N GLU A 524 5.55 -10.64 -1.49
CA GLU A 524 6.36 -9.48 -1.87
C GLU A 524 5.78 -8.14 -1.39
N SER A 525 4.45 -8.00 -1.33
CA SER A 525 3.81 -6.73 -0.94
C SER A 525 3.79 -6.47 0.57
N VAL A 526 4.39 -7.35 1.38
CA VAL A 526 4.52 -7.13 2.83
C VAL A 526 5.58 -6.07 3.12
N CYS A 527 5.47 -5.33 4.22
CA CYS A 527 6.43 -4.27 4.53
C CYS A 527 7.86 -4.81 4.71
N TYR A 528 8.86 -4.01 4.32
CA TYR A 528 10.29 -4.37 4.40
C TYR A 528 10.74 -4.88 5.79
N PRO A 529 10.30 -4.29 6.93
CA PRO A 529 10.61 -4.82 8.26
C PRO A 529 10.16 -6.28 8.50
N ALA A 530 9.11 -6.74 7.83
CA ALA A 530 8.65 -8.12 7.90
C ALA A 530 9.46 -9.03 6.96
N LYS A 531 9.87 -8.52 5.80
CA LYS A 531 10.74 -9.25 4.86
C LYS A 531 12.09 -9.59 5.50
N ILE A 532 12.77 -8.59 6.08
CA ILE A 532 14.10 -8.77 6.69
C ILE A 532 14.08 -9.73 7.89
N ALA A 533 12.92 -9.94 8.53
CA ALA A 533 12.78 -10.86 9.65
C ALA A 533 13.16 -12.32 9.31
N HIS A 534 12.96 -12.73 8.05
CA HIS A 534 13.43 -14.03 7.56
C HIS A 534 14.95 -14.15 7.66
N GLY A 535 15.66 -13.11 7.19
CA GLY A 535 17.11 -13.01 7.27
C GLY A 535 17.67 -13.01 8.70
N HIS A 536 16.99 -12.34 9.63
CA HIS A 536 17.40 -12.35 11.05
C HIS A 536 17.29 -13.72 11.70
N VAL A 537 16.26 -14.50 11.36
CA VAL A 537 16.12 -15.87 11.88
C VAL A 537 17.13 -16.80 11.25
N MET A 538 17.37 -16.70 9.94
CA MET A 538 18.45 -17.42 9.26
C MET A 538 19.82 -17.13 9.88
N ASN A 539 20.12 -15.87 10.20
CA ASN A 539 21.36 -15.49 10.87
C ASN A 539 21.54 -16.16 12.24
N LEU A 540 20.47 -16.31 13.04
CA LEU A 540 20.54 -17.03 14.32
C LEU A 540 20.78 -18.53 14.12
N ILE A 541 20.18 -19.13 13.10
CA ILE A 541 20.38 -20.54 12.73
C ILE A 541 21.84 -20.77 12.32
N GLU A 542 22.41 -19.89 11.50
CA GLU A 542 23.81 -19.94 11.07
C GLU A 542 24.80 -19.79 12.23
N LYS A 543 24.45 -18.99 13.25
CA LYS A 543 25.21 -18.87 14.51
C LYS A 543 25.13 -20.12 15.40
N GLY A 544 24.39 -21.16 14.99
CA GLY A 544 24.25 -22.40 15.74
C GLY A 544 23.26 -22.35 16.91
N VAL A 545 22.42 -21.31 16.99
CA VAL A 545 21.45 -21.17 18.09
C VAL A 545 20.33 -22.21 17.95
N LYS A 546 20.13 -23.03 18.98
CA LYS A 546 19.17 -24.15 18.97
C LYS A 546 17.78 -23.81 19.51
N PHE A 547 17.67 -22.77 20.33
CA PHE A 547 16.41 -22.26 20.87
C PHE A 547 16.23 -20.81 20.44
N ILE A 548 15.20 -20.53 19.64
CA ILE A 548 14.85 -19.19 19.18
C ILE A 548 13.49 -18.81 19.75
N PHE A 549 13.40 -17.66 20.39
CA PHE A 549 12.17 -17.12 20.95
C PHE A 549 11.74 -15.88 20.16
N TYR A 550 10.56 -15.95 19.55
CA TYR A 550 9.95 -14.83 18.84
C TYR A 550 8.42 -14.84 19.01
N PRO A 551 7.87 -14.08 19.99
CA PRO A 551 6.48 -14.22 20.41
C PRO A 551 5.48 -13.45 19.54
N CYS A 552 4.23 -13.91 19.58
CA CYS A 552 3.07 -13.28 18.97
C CYS A 552 2.37 -12.36 19.99
N ILE A 553 2.35 -11.04 19.73
CA ILE A 553 1.81 -10.04 20.67
C ILE A 553 0.63 -9.30 20.05
N SER A 554 -0.60 -9.75 20.33
CA SER A 554 -1.81 -9.14 19.78
C SER A 554 -2.10 -7.73 20.31
N HIS A 555 -1.94 -7.55 21.62
CA HIS A 555 -2.22 -6.31 22.34
C HIS A 555 -0.93 -5.84 23.02
N GLU A 556 -0.62 -4.56 22.84
CA GLU A 556 0.48 -3.89 23.52
C GLU A 556 -0.01 -3.30 24.85
N GLN A 557 0.86 -2.74 25.69
CA GLN A 557 0.39 -2.01 26.86
C GLN A 557 -0.46 -0.78 26.46
N LYS A 558 -1.55 -0.53 27.19
CA LYS A 558 -2.41 0.63 26.95
C LYS A 558 -1.78 1.90 27.55
N GLU A 559 -1.01 2.63 26.74
CA GLU A 559 -0.28 3.84 27.14
C GLU A 559 -1.17 5.07 27.31
N ASP A 560 -2.26 5.14 26.54
CA ASP A 560 -3.31 6.14 26.70
C ASP A 560 -4.60 5.45 27.16
N LYS A 561 -5.02 5.75 28.40
CA LYS A 561 -6.25 5.19 28.98
C LYS A 561 -7.50 5.59 28.18
N SER A 562 -7.46 6.74 27.51
CA SER A 562 -8.56 7.30 26.71
C SER A 562 -8.65 6.73 25.29
N ALA A 563 -7.66 5.93 24.85
CA ALA A 563 -7.73 5.22 23.58
C ALA A 563 -8.86 4.17 23.58
N ASP A 564 -9.45 3.90 22.42
CA ASP A 564 -10.50 2.89 22.27
C ASP A 564 -9.94 1.47 22.45
N ASN A 565 -8.71 1.24 21.99
CA ASN A 565 -7.98 -0.03 22.13
C ASN A 565 -6.46 0.15 22.03
N HIS A 566 -5.69 -0.94 22.07
CA HIS A 566 -4.23 -0.97 22.12
C HIS A 566 -3.62 -2.15 21.34
N PHE A 567 -4.20 -2.49 20.20
CA PHE A 567 -3.69 -3.53 19.32
C PHE A 567 -2.31 -3.18 18.73
N ASN A 568 -1.48 -4.20 18.52
CA ASN A 568 -0.38 -4.13 17.56
C ASN A 568 -0.90 -4.26 16.12
N CYS A 569 -0.09 -3.93 15.10
CA CYS A 569 -0.52 -4.15 13.71
C CYS A 569 -0.56 -5.65 13.35
N PRO A 570 -1.42 -6.12 12.43
CA PRO A 570 -1.63 -7.55 12.19
C PRO A 570 -0.34 -8.35 11.90
N ILE A 571 0.62 -7.74 11.20
CA ILE A 571 1.94 -8.32 10.94
C ILE A 571 2.69 -8.53 12.26
N VAL A 572 2.89 -7.48 13.05
CA VAL A 572 3.55 -7.56 14.36
C VAL A 572 2.87 -8.57 15.29
N GLN A 573 1.54 -8.68 15.25
CA GLN A 573 0.82 -9.58 16.15
C GLN A 573 1.25 -11.05 15.99
N SER A 574 1.74 -11.45 14.81
CA SER A 574 1.67 -12.86 14.43
C SER A 574 2.59 -13.33 13.28
N TYR A 575 3.45 -12.46 12.76
CA TYR A 575 4.46 -12.84 11.76
C TYR A 575 5.38 -14.00 12.16
N PRO A 576 5.65 -14.29 13.46
CA PRO A 576 6.36 -15.52 13.82
C PRO A 576 5.75 -16.82 13.25
N GLU A 577 4.43 -16.87 13.02
CA GLU A 577 3.78 -18.01 12.35
C GLU A 577 4.26 -18.18 10.91
N VAL A 578 4.43 -17.07 10.17
CA VAL A 578 4.93 -17.08 8.79
C VAL A 578 6.35 -17.62 8.76
N ILE A 579 7.20 -17.15 9.67
CA ILE A 579 8.59 -17.59 9.77
C ILE A 579 8.67 -19.11 9.98
N LYS A 580 7.92 -19.63 10.96
CA LYS A 580 7.88 -21.06 11.29
C LYS A 580 7.43 -21.95 10.13
N ASN A 581 6.54 -21.44 9.27
CA ASN A 581 5.97 -22.21 8.16
C ASN A 581 6.74 -22.04 6.83
N ASN A 582 7.64 -21.06 6.71
CA ASN A 582 8.31 -20.76 5.44
C ASN A 582 9.84 -20.92 5.47
N ILE A 583 10.49 -20.92 6.64
CA ILE A 583 11.91 -21.28 6.78
C ILE A 583 12.02 -22.78 7.07
N ASP A 584 12.45 -23.56 6.08
CA ASP A 584 12.52 -25.01 6.17
C ASP A 584 13.62 -25.47 7.15
N GLU A 585 14.71 -24.71 7.25
CA GLU A 585 15.87 -24.97 8.11
C GLU A 585 15.51 -25.06 9.60
N LEU A 586 14.43 -24.40 10.03
CA LEU A 586 13.93 -24.52 11.40
C LEU A 586 13.52 -25.96 11.70
N ARG A 587 12.87 -26.63 10.74
CA ARG A 587 12.43 -28.02 10.86
C ARG A 587 13.59 -28.98 10.59
N GLU A 588 14.35 -28.76 9.50
CA GLU A 588 15.46 -29.63 9.10
C GLU A 588 16.56 -29.73 10.15
N LYS A 589 16.88 -28.62 10.83
CA LYS A 589 17.92 -28.58 11.87
C LYS A 589 17.37 -28.79 13.28
N GLY A 590 16.09 -29.13 13.42
CA GLY A 590 15.44 -29.38 14.71
C GLY A 590 15.51 -28.20 15.68
N ILE A 591 15.38 -26.96 15.18
CA ILE A 591 15.45 -25.76 16.01
C ILE A 591 14.17 -25.64 16.84
N LEU A 592 14.32 -25.46 18.15
CA LEU A 592 13.22 -25.14 19.04
C LEU A 592 12.81 -23.67 18.80
N TYR A 593 11.85 -23.48 17.89
CA TYR A 593 11.32 -22.16 17.55
C TYR A 593 10.01 -21.88 18.31
N MET A 594 10.10 -21.09 19.38
CA MET A 594 8.99 -20.78 20.26
C MET A 594 8.35 -19.44 19.88
N LYS A 595 7.04 -19.48 19.61
CA LYS A 595 6.24 -18.35 19.10
C LYS A 595 4.87 -18.22 19.78
N PRO A 596 4.83 -18.07 21.12
CA PRO A 596 3.58 -18.14 21.85
C PRO A 596 2.77 -16.87 21.63
N PHE A 597 1.44 -17.01 21.59
CA PHE A 597 0.53 -15.87 21.76
C PHE A 597 0.49 -15.48 23.24
N LEU A 598 0.90 -14.25 23.54
CA LEU A 598 1.10 -13.77 24.92
C LEU A 598 0.25 -12.53 25.23
N PRO A 599 -0.44 -12.49 26.40
CA PRO A 599 -1.20 -11.33 26.86
C PRO A 599 -0.28 -10.29 27.51
N TYR A 600 0.53 -9.61 26.70
CA TYR A 600 1.49 -8.60 27.17
C TYR A 600 0.83 -7.40 27.87
N ASP A 601 -0.45 -7.17 27.62
CA ASP A 601 -1.29 -6.15 28.25
C ASP A 601 -1.80 -6.52 29.65
N ASP A 602 -1.77 -7.80 30.05
CA ASP A 602 -2.24 -8.30 31.35
C ASP A 602 -1.11 -9.01 32.10
N ARG A 603 -0.47 -8.29 33.04
CA ARG A 603 0.67 -8.81 33.82
C ARG A 603 0.36 -10.14 34.53
N ARG A 604 -0.87 -10.34 35.04
CA ARG A 604 -1.22 -11.57 35.79
C ARG A 604 -1.37 -12.75 34.84
N ARG A 605 -2.08 -12.55 33.72
CA ARG A 605 -2.24 -13.60 32.72
C ARG A 605 -0.94 -13.90 31.99
N MET A 606 -0.09 -12.90 31.80
CA MET A 606 1.24 -13.06 31.21
C MET A 606 2.08 -14.07 31.99
N THR A 607 2.16 -13.93 33.32
CA THR A 607 2.89 -14.88 34.17
C THR A 607 2.35 -16.30 34.03
N LYS A 608 1.02 -16.46 34.01
CA LYS A 608 0.39 -17.78 33.84
C LYS A 608 0.73 -18.37 32.48
N ARG A 609 0.61 -17.59 31.42
CA ARG A 609 0.85 -18.04 30.04
C ARG A 609 2.31 -18.39 29.80
N LEU A 610 3.25 -17.58 30.28
CA LEU A 610 4.69 -17.87 30.21
C LEU A 610 5.04 -19.14 30.99
N TYR A 611 4.39 -19.40 32.14
CA TYR A 611 4.57 -20.66 32.87
C TYR A 611 4.09 -21.87 32.07
N GLU A 612 2.97 -21.76 31.36
CA GLU A 612 2.48 -22.84 30.49
C GLU A 612 3.44 -23.12 29.33
N GLU A 613 3.95 -22.07 28.67
CA GLU A 613 4.80 -22.20 27.46
C GLU A 613 6.25 -22.58 27.77
N LEU A 614 6.82 -22.07 28.87
CA LEU A 614 8.20 -22.35 29.28
C LEU A 614 8.32 -23.63 30.13
N ARG A 615 7.22 -24.38 30.30
CA ARG A 615 7.22 -25.64 31.05
C ARG A 615 8.22 -26.65 30.51
N ILE A 616 8.56 -26.59 29.22
CA ILE A 616 9.56 -27.46 28.60
C ILE A 616 10.98 -27.34 29.19
N PHE A 617 11.24 -26.28 29.97
CA PHE A 617 12.51 -26.04 30.66
C PHE A 617 12.43 -26.30 32.17
N ASP A 618 11.35 -26.93 32.64
CA ASP A 618 11.11 -27.30 34.04
C ASP A 618 11.30 -26.15 35.05
N ILE A 619 10.79 -24.97 34.68
CA ILE A 619 10.91 -23.75 35.49
C ILE A 619 9.72 -23.63 36.46
N ASP A 620 10.01 -23.37 37.74
CA ASP A 620 8.97 -23.20 38.75
C ASP A 620 8.13 -21.94 38.53
N LYS A 621 6.84 -22.01 38.88
CA LYS A 621 5.90 -20.90 38.71
C LYS A 621 6.29 -19.67 39.54
N LYS A 622 6.86 -19.84 40.73
CA LYS A 622 7.31 -18.72 41.58
C LYS A 622 8.54 -18.04 40.96
N GLU A 623 9.44 -18.81 40.37
CA GLU A 623 10.60 -18.30 39.63
C GLU A 623 10.13 -17.43 38.45
N ILE A 624 9.25 -17.96 37.57
CA ILE A 624 8.70 -17.20 36.44
C ILE A 624 8.01 -15.92 36.90
N LYS A 625 7.20 -15.97 37.97
CA LYS A 625 6.54 -14.78 38.51
C LYS A 625 7.55 -13.70 38.88
N LYS A 626 8.61 -14.05 39.59
CA LYS A 626 9.67 -13.12 40.01
C LYS A 626 10.40 -12.52 38.79
N CYS A 627 10.75 -13.34 37.80
CA CYS A 627 11.44 -12.89 36.59
C CYS A 627 10.56 -11.98 35.72
N VAL A 628 9.27 -12.31 35.58
CA VAL A 628 8.30 -11.47 34.84
C VAL A 628 8.09 -10.12 35.52
N GLU A 629 8.00 -10.06 36.84
CA GLU A 629 7.90 -8.80 37.58
C GLU A 629 9.14 -7.90 37.37
N LYS A 630 10.34 -8.49 37.39
CA LYS A 630 11.58 -7.77 37.06
C LYS A 630 11.60 -7.27 35.62
N ALA A 631 11.20 -8.10 34.66
CA ALA A 631 11.14 -7.75 33.25
C ALA A 631 10.20 -6.57 32.98
N TYR A 632 9.02 -6.54 33.63
CA TYR A 632 8.12 -5.38 33.53
C TYR A 632 8.71 -4.12 34.17
N ARG A 633 9.42 -4.24 35.30
CA ARG A 633 10.09 -3.08 35.91
C ARG A 633 11.15 -2.49 34.99
N GLU A 634 11.93 -3.34 34.31
CA GLU A 634 12.92 -2.88 33.35
C GLU A 634 12.27 -2.23 32.11
N GLN A 635 11.18 -2.79 31.60
CA GLN A 635 10.42 -2.15 30.52
C GLN A 635 9.88 -0.76 30.94
N ASP A 636 9.36 -0.64 32.16
CA ASP A 636 8.87 0.62 32.70
C ASP A 636 10.03 1.63 32.90
N ALA A 637 11.23 1.15 33.27
CA ALA A 637 12.44 1.97 33.38
C ALA A 637 12.91 2.48 32.02
N PHE A 638 12.96 1.60 31.01
CA PHE A 638 13.27 1.98 29.62
C PHE A 638 12.36 3.10 29.10
N LYS A 639 11.04 3.01 29.35
CA LYS A 639 10.11 4.07 28.95
C LYS A 639 10.42 5.40 29.65
N LYS A 640 10.71 5.38 30.96
CA LYS A 640 11.10 6.58 31.71
C LYS A 640 12.42 7.18 31.23
N ASP A 641 13.39 6.35 30.84
CA ASP A 641 14.64 6.82 30.27
C ASP A 641 14.39 7.59 28.95
N MET A 642 13.49 7.09 28.10
CA MET A 642 13.07 7.78 26.88
C MET A 642 12.34 9.10 27.16
N GLU A 643 11.42 9.13 28.13
CA GLU A 643 10.72 10.35 28.55
C GLU A 643 11.69 11.41 29.09
N LYS A 644 12.74 10.98 29.81
CA LYS A 644 13.78 11.86 30.35
C LYS A 644 14.67 12.40 29.23
N ALA A 645 15.14 11.53 28.33
CA ALA A 645 15.96 11.94 27.20
C ALA A 645 15.24 12.94 26.28
N GLY A 646 13.91 12.78 26.10
CA GLY A 646 13.08 13.74 25.38
C GLY A 646 13.03 15.12 26.05
N GLN A 647 12.86 15.17 27.36
CA GLN A 647 12.86 16.43 28.12
C GLN A 647 14.22 17.12 28.09
N GLU A 648 15.31 16.37 28.20
CA GLU A 648 16.68 16.91 28.09
C GLU A 648 16.96 17.46 26.69
N ALA A 649 16.53 16.76 25.62
CA ALA A 649 16.66 17.24 24.25
C ALA A 649 15.86 18.53 24.01
N LEU A 650 14.62 18.61 24.50
CA LEU A 650 13.79 19.83 24.41
C LEU A 650 14.42 21.00 25.16
N LYS A 651 15.00 20.75 26.34
CA LYS A 651 15.71 21.77 27.11
C LYS A 651 16.94 22.27 26.35
N PHE A 652 17.77 21.36 25.84
CA PHE A 652 18.95 21.70 25.03
C PHE A 652 18.59 22.56 23.81
N MET A 653 17.52 22.19 23.09
CA MET A 653 17.02 22.95 21.94
C MET A 653 16.71 24.41 22.30
N ARG A 654 15.95 24.61 23.38
CA ARG A 654 15.54 25.95 23.85
C ARG A 654 16.72 26.78 24.33
N GLU A 655 17.65 26.18 25.07
CA GLU A 655 18.86 26.87 25.57
C GLU A 655 19.81 27.29 24.44
N LYS A 656 19.87 26.54 23.35
CA LYS A 656 20.74 26.82 22.20
C LYS A 656 20.04 27.55 21.05
N GLY A 657 18.74 27.81 21.16
CA GLY A 657 17.94 28.40 20.06
C GLY A 657 17.86 27.50 18.82
N ILE A 658 17.96 26.18 18.99
CA ILE A 658 17.99 25.19 17.91
C ILE A 658 16.60 24.59 17.74
N LYS A 659 16.17 24.40 16.49
CA LYS A 659 14.91 23.73 16.15
C LYS A 659 15.08 22.21 16.06
N GLY A 660 13.98 21.50 16.23
CA GLY A 660 13.96 20.04 16.19
C GLY A 660 12.92 19.49 15.24
N ILE A 661 13.15 18.24 14.82
CA ILE A 661 12.16 17.40 14.16
C ILE A 661 11.80 16.26 15.10
N LEU A 662 10.52 16.10 15.37
CA LEU A 662 9.98 14.84 15.86
C LEU A 662 9.83 13.90 14.66
N LEU A 663 10.72 12.91 14.58
CA LEU A 663 10.68 11.89 13.54
C LEU A 663 9.84 10.72 14.04
N ALA A 664 8.58 10.71 13.64
CA ALA A 664 7.58 9.76 14.12
C ALA A 664 7.55 8.50 13.25
N GLY A 665 7.38 7.34 13.87
CA GLY A 665 7.28 6.10 13.10
C GLY A 665 6.64 4.94 13.85
N ARG A 666 7.19 3.76 13.62
CA ARG A 666 6.92 2.52 14.35
C ARG A 666 8.18 2.14 15.09
N PRO A 667 8.11 1.28 16.13
CA PRO A 667 9.30 0.89 16.86
C PRO A 667 10.44 0.37 15.97
N TYR A 668 10.11 -0.39 14.93
CA TYR A 668 11.10 -0.93 13.99
C TYR A 668 11.73 0.11 13.04
N HIS A 669 11.17 1.32 12.89
CA HIS A 669 11.84 2.40 12.16
C HIS A 669 13.09 2.91 12.90
N ILE A 670 13.33 2.50 14.15
CA ILE A 670 14.61 2.77 14.81
C ILE A 670 15.78 2.03 14.14
N ASP A 671 15.51 0.97 13.38
CA ASP A 671 16.52 0.23 12.65
C ASP A 671 17.19 1.10 11.58
N PRO A 672 18.52 1.32 11.65
CA PRO A 672 19.25 2.16 10.71
C PRO A 672 19.25 1.66 9.25
N GLU A 673 18.97 0.37 9.03
CA GLU A 673 18.77 -0.17 7.69
C GLU A 673 17.38 0.20 7.14
N ILE A 674 16.37 0.28 8.03
CA ILE A 674 14.98 0.57 7.65
C ILE A 674 14.77 2.08 7.50
N ASN A 675 15.27 2.91 8.42
CA ASN A 675 15.12 4.37 8.31
C ASN A 675 16.05 5.03 7.30
N HIS A 676 16.88 4.26 6.60
CA HIS A 676 17.80 4.73 5.56
C HIS A 676 18.83 5.79 5.99
N GLY A 677 18.97 6.06 7.30
CA GLY A 677 19.82 7.14 7.81
C GLY A 677 19.18 8.53 7.78
N ILE A 678 17.84 8.60 7.73
CA ILE A 678 17.08 9.85 7.83
C ILE A 678 17.38 10.65 9.12
N PRO A 679 17.49 10.02 10.31
CA PRO A 679 17.84 10.75 11.54
C PRO A 679 19.16 11.53 11.41
N GLU A 680 20.21 10.88 10.91
CA GLU A 680 21.53 11.50 10.72
C GLU A 680 21.49 12.62 9.67
N MET A 681 20.65 12.48 8.65
CA MET A 681 20.43 13.52 7.66
C MET A 681 19.80 14.76 8.29
N ILE A 682 18.79 14.61 9.15
CA ILE A 682 18.17 15.74 9.85
C ILE A 682 19.20 16.46 10.73
N ASN A 683 20.04 15.73 11.46
CA ASN A 683 21.13 16.35 12.23
C ASN A 683 22.12 17.10 11.33
N SER A 684 22.47 16.57 10.16
CA SER A 684 23.34 17.28 9.20
C SER A 684 22.73 18.56 8.62
N LEU A 685 21.41 18.74 8.76
CA LEU A 685 20.71 19.98 8.43
C LEU A 685 20.67 20.96 9.62
N GLY A 686 21.34 20.67 10.73
CA GLY A 686 21.39 21.55 11.91
C GLY A 686 20.18 21.43 12.85
N LEU A 687 19.38 20.37 12.73
CA LEU A 687 18.16 20.16 13.51
C LEU A 687 18.34 19.02 14.52
N ALA A 688 17.75 19.14 15.70
CA ALA A 688 17.67 18.05 16.67
C ALA A 688 16.65 16.98 16.22
N VAL A 689 16.84 15.72 16.61
CA VAL A 689 15.92 14.61 16.27
C VAL A 689 15.36 13.97 17.54
N LEU A 690 14.03 13.97 17.65
CA LEU A 690 13.27 13.33 18.73
C LEU A 690 12.43 12.16 18.19
N THR A 691 12.05 11.24 19.08
CA THR A 691 11.17 10.10 18.78
C THR A 691 9.76 10.33 19.33
N GLU A 692 8.75 9.60 18.85
CA GLU A 692 7.38 9.79 19.36
C GLU A 692 7.23 9.41 20.85
N ASP A 693 7.95 8.39 21.32
CA ASP A 693 7.90 7.91 22.70
C ASP A 693 8.64 8.81 23.69
N SER A 694 9.51 9.69 23.22
CA SER A 694 10.21 10.64 24.10
C SER A 694 9.37 11.85 24.48
N VAL A 695 8.25 12.11 23.81
CA VAL A 695 7.40 13.29 24.08
C VAL A 695 5.89 13.00 24.16
N ALA A 696 5.41 11.82 23.76
CA ALA A 696 3.97 11.53 23.76
C ALA A 696 3.30 11.67 25.13
N HIS A 697 4.05 11.51 26.23
CA HIS A 697 3.56 11.73 27.60
C HIS A 697 3.19 13.19 27.88
N LEU A 698 3.80 14.14 27.17
CA LEU A 698 3.55 15.57 27.29
C LEU A 698 2.33 16.05 26.47
N GLY A 699 1.93 15.29 25.45
CA GLY A 699 0.84 15.64 24.54
C GLY A 699 -0.54 15.23 25.02
N LYS A 700 -1.55 16.06 24.73
CA LYS A 700 -2.98 15.81 25.02
C LYS A 700 -3.81 15.93 23.74
N VAL A 701 -4.35 14.82 23.27
CA VAL A 701 -5.18 14.78 22.05
C VAL A 701 -6.60 15.24 22.36
N ASP A 702 -7.12 16.17 21.56
CA ASP A 702 -8.53 16.55 21.57
C ASP A 702 -9.39 15.37 21.07
N ARG A 703 -10.18 14.77 21.96
CA ARG A 703 -11.10 13.65 21.66
C ARG A 703 -12.57 14.12 21.64
N PRO A 704 -13.47 13.46 20.87
CA PRO A 704 -13.24 12.26 20.07
C PRO A 704 -12.47 12.53 18.77
N LEU A 705 -11.60 11.59 18.40
CA LEU A 705 -11.00 11.56 17.07
C LEU A 705 -12.04 11.13 16.03
N ARG A 706 -11.81 11.44 14.75
CA ARG A 706 -12.64 10.94 13.66
C ARG A 706 -12.48 9.43 13.49
N VAL A 707 -11.25 8.96 13.62
CA VAL A 707 -10.86 7.55 13.55
C VAL A 707 -11.06 6.85 14.90
N VAL A 708 -11.22 5.53 14.87
CA VAL A 708 -11.19 4.68 16.05
C VAL A 708 -9.73 4.50 16.48
N ASP A 709 -9.39 4.96 17.68
CA ASP A 709 -8.04 4.92 18.22
C ASP A 709 -7.75 3.56 18.87
N GLN A 710 -7.41 2.59 18.04
CA GLN A 710 -7.32 1.19 18.45
C GLN A 710 -5.90 0.60 18.44
N TRP A 711 -4.90 1.32 17.95
CA TRP A 711 -3.53 0.81 17.80
C TRP A 711 -2.56 1.56 18.70
N ALA A 712 -1.81 0.85 19.55
CA ALA A 712 -1.01 1.46 20.61
C ALA A 712 -0.01 2.52 20.10
N TYR A 713 0.80 2.17 19.10
CA TYR A 713 1.80 3.10 18.54
C TYR A 713 1.18 4.26 17.76
N HIS A 714 -0.05 4.12 17.26
CA HIS A 714 -0.76 5.24 16.63
C HIS A 714 -1.39 6.18 17.66
N SER A 715 -1.91 5.63 18.76
CA SER A 715 -2.37 6.45 19.89
C SER A 715 -1.22 7.31 20.44
N ARG A 716 -0.03 6.72 20.57
CA ARG A 716 1.23 7.42 20.88
C ARG A 716 1.54 8.51 19.84
N LEU A 717 1.46 8.19 18.55
CA LEU A 717 1.68 9.13 17.45
C LEU A 717 0.71 10.32 17.50
N TYR A 718 -0.58 10.11 17.75
CA TYR A 718 -1.57 11.20 17.85
C TYR A 718 -1.23 12.15 19.00
N ARG A 719 -0.80 11.61 20.15
CA ARG A 719 -0.36 12.42 21.30
C ARG A 719 0.89 13.22 20.98
N ALA A 720 1.90 12.59 20.36
CA ALA A 720 3.10 13.27 19.92
C ALA A 720 2.79 14.39 18.91
N ALA A 721 1.92 14.13 17.93
CA ALA A 721 1.48 15.14 16.95
C ALA A 721 0.77 16.32 17.61
N SER A 722 -0.10 16.06 18.60
CA SER A 722 -0.77 17.12 19.36
C SER A 722 0.20 17.98 20.16
N PHE A 723 1.23 17.36 20.75
CA PHE A 723 2.30 18.11 21.43
C PHE A 723 3.07 19.00 20.46
N VAL A 724 3.49 18.46 19.31
CA VAL A 724 4.20 19.22 18.26
C VAL A 724 3.37 20.39 17.75
N GLY A 725 2.05 20.21 17.60
CA GLY A 725 1.12 21.26 17.23
C GLY A 725 1.21 22.52 18.11
N GLU A 726 1.57 22.36 19.39
CA GLU A 726 1.67 23.47 20.35
C GLU A 726 3.07 24.07 20.48
N GLN A 727 4.09 23.47 19.84
CA GLN A 727 5.48 23.92 19.96
C GLN A 727 5.91 24.85 18.82
N LYS A 728 6.63 25.93 19.12
CA LYS A 728 7.23 26.84 18.10
C LYS A 728 8.59 26.35 17.59
N ASP A 729 9.23 25.46 18.33
CA ASP A 729 10.60 24.97 18.12
C ASP A 729 10.68 23.55 17.55
N LEU A 730 9.53 22.92 17.27
CA LEU A 730 9.42 21.53 16.84
C LEU A 730 8.48 21.38 15.64
N GLU A 731 8.89 20.59 14.65
CA GLU A 731 8.06 20.14 13.53
C GLU A 731 7.97 18.59 13.50
N LEU A 732 6.99 18.04 12.77
CA LEU A 732 6.79 16.59 12.68
C LEU A 732 7.10 16.07 11.28
N VAL A 733 7.93 15.02 11.22
CA VAL A 733 8.13 14.21 10.02
C VAL A 733 7.71 12.78 10.34
N GLN A 734 6.78 12.23 9.56
CA GLN A 734 6.28 10.86 9.75
C GLN A 734 6.93 9.90 8.75
N LEU A 735 7.49 8.80 9.25
CA LEU A 735 7.96 7.66 8.45
C LEU A 735 6.83 6.65 8.25
N ASN A 736 6.53 6.32 6.99
CA ASN A 736 5.55 5.30 6.62
C ASN A 736 6.24 4.17 5.88
N SER A 737 5.80 2.92 6.06
CA SER A 737 6.34 1.79 5.31
C SER A 737 5.49 1.48 4.07
N PHE A 738 6.10 1.21 2.93
CA PHE A 738 5.39 0.64 1.77
C PHE A 738 4.68 -0.66 2.18
N GLY A 739 3.47 -0.87 1.65
CA GLY A 739 2.60 -1.99 2.04
C GLY A 739 1.92 -1.85 3.41
N CYS A 740 2.11 -0.74 4.14
CA CYS A 740 1.46 -0.51 5.43
C CYS A 740 0.06 0.13 5.28
N GLY A 741 -0.98 -0.70 5.20
CA GLY A 741 -2.36 -0.21 5.10
C GLY A 741 -2.90 0.53 6.34
N LEU A 742 -2.21 0.52 7.48
CA LEU A 742 -2.61 1.31 8.66
C LEU A 742 -2.24 2.79 8.50
N ASP A 743 -1.13 3.08 7.81
CA ASP A 743 -0.66 4.46 7.63
C ASP A 743 -1.69 5.30 6.87
N ALA A 744 -2.46 4.70 5.95
CA ALA A 744 -3.56 5.38 5.27
C ALA A 744 -4.62 5.98 6.22
N VAL A 745 -4.86 5.36 7.38
CA VAL A 745 -5.80 5.89 8.39
C VAL A 745 -5.14 7.00 9.20
N THR A 746 -3.88 6.81 9.55
CA THR A 746 -3.24 7.56 10.63
C THR A 746 -2.54 8.82 10.12
N THR A 747 -2.02 8.78 8.90
CA THR A 747 -1.48 9.95 8.19
C THR A 747 -2.54 11.04 8.04
N ASP A 748 -3.74 10.69 7.54
CA ASP A 748 -4.88 11.62 7.43
C ASP A 748 -5.26 12.21 8.80
N GLN A 749 -5.24 11.43 9.89
CA GLN A 749 -5.60 11.92 11.22
C GLN A 749 -4.51 12.80 11.84
N VAL A 750 -3.23 12.48 11.64
CA VAL A 750 -2.10 13.31 12.10
C VAL A 750 -2.05 14.62 11.34
N GLU A 751 -2.28 14.59 10.03
CA GLU A 751 -2.39 15.79 9.20
C GLU A 751 -3.50 16.72 9.70
N GLU A 752 -4.67 16.19 10.05
CA GLU A 752 -5.77 16.97 10.65
C GLU A 752 -5.37 17.64 11.98
N ILE A 753 -4.62 16.93 12.84
CA ILE A 753 -4.14 17.46 14.13
C ILE A 753 -3.15 18.62 13.89
N LEU A 754 -2.17 18.44 13.00
CA LEU A 754 -1.15 19.47 12.71
C LEU A 754 -1.76 20.68 11.99
N LYS A 755 -2.66 20.46 11.03
CA LYS A 755 -3.39 21.55 10.34
C LYS A 755 -4.24 22.38 11.31
N GLY A 756 -4.79 21.77 12.36
CA GLY A 756 -5.49 22.48 13.43
C GLY A 756 -4.61 23.51 14.16
N HIS A 757 -3.29 23.41 14.03
CA HIS A 757 -2.30 24.30 14.63
C HIS A 757 -1.44 25.03 13.57
N SER A 758 -1.86 25.10 12.31
CA SER A 758 -1.11 25.73 11.21
C SER A 758 0.31 25.13 10.99
N LYS A 759 0.51 23.86 11.37
CA LYS A 759 1.76 23.12 11.18
C LYS A 759 1.77 22.34 9.87
N ILE A 760 2.95 22.18 9.29
CA ILE A 760 3.13 21.44 8.03
C ILE A 760 3.22 19.95 8.36
N TYR A 761 2.41 19.15 7.68
CA TYR A 761 2.54 17.70 7.74
C TYR A 761 3.53 17.21 6.68
N THR A 762 4.62 16.58 7.11
CA THR A 762 5.61 15.96 6.22
C THR A 762 5.62 14.46 6.40
N ALA A 763 5.39 13.71 5.33
CA ALA A 763 5.49 12.24 5.32
C ALA A 763 6.64 11.78 4.42
N ILE A 764 7.35 10.73 4.82
CA ILE A 764 8.40 10.06 4.03
C ILE A 764 8.06 8.57 3.98
N LYS A 765 7.73 8.06 2.79
CA LYS A 765 7.51 6.63 2.57
C LYS A 765 8.84 5.91 2.38
N ILE A 766 8.99 4.81 3.11
CA ILE A 766 10.16 3.94 3.18
C ILE A 766 9.80 2.61 2.53
N ASP A 767 10.72 2.10 1.71
CA ASP A 767 10.66 0.74 1.17
C ASP A 767 12.04 0.07 1.27
N GLU A 768 12.20 -1.13 0.71
CA GLU A 768 13.48 -1.84 0.60
C GLU A 768 14.51 -1.08 -0.25
N GLY A 769 14.05 -0.27 -1.20
CA GLY A 769 14.88 0.63 -1.98
C GLY A 769 15.25 1.90 -1.22
N ASN A 770 16.51 2.32 -1.32
CA ASN A 770 16.98 3.54 -0.68
C ASN A 770 16.89 4.75 -1.64
N ASN A 771 15.93 5.67 -1.42
CA ASN A 771 15.80 6.93 -2.16
C ASN A 771 16.03 8.17 -1.27
N LEU A 772 17.25 8.34 -0.76
CA LEU A 772 17.61 9.49 0.07
C LEU A 772 17.52 10.84 -0.64
N GLY A 773 17.59 10.88 -1.97
CA GLY A 773 17.48 12.12 -2.73
C GLY A 773 16.16 12.82 -2.48
N ALA A 774 15.05 12.09 -2.67
CA ALA A 774 13.70 12.61 -2.42
C ALA A 774 13.48 13.01 -0.95
N ALA A 775 13.96 12.19 0.00
CA ALA A 775 13.88 12.51 1.42
C ALA A 775 14.64 13.80 1.79
N ARG A 776 15.84 13.99 1.22
CA ARG A 776 16.65 15.20 1.44
C ARG A 776 15.96 16.46 0.93
N ILE A 777 15.33 16.40 -0.25
CA ILE A 777 14.58 17.53 -0.83
C ILE A 777 13.42 17.93 0.10
N ARG A 778 12.64 16.95 0.60
CA ARG A 778 11.54 17.21 1.54
C ARG A 778 12.01 17.86 2.84
N LEU A 779 13.07 17.35 3.43
CA LEU A 779 13.63 17.90 4.68
C LEU A 779 14.21 19.30 4.50
N ARG A 780 14.91 19.58 3.38
CA ARG A 780 15.40 20.93 3.06
C ARG A 780 14.25 21.91 2.81
N SER A 781 13.20 21.46 2.11
CA SER A 781 12.02 22.30 1.86
C SER A 781 11.28 22.65 3.16
N LEU A 782 11.12 21.67 4.05
CA LEU A 782 10.56 21.91 5.39
C LEU A 782 11.41 22.93 6.16
N LYS A 783 12.76 22.76 6.18
CA LYS A 783 13.67 23.71 6.83
C LYS A 783 13.55 25.13 6.28
N ALA A 784 13.55 25.28 4.95
CA ALA A 784 13.40 26.59 4.33
C ALA A 784 12.06 27.26 4.69
N THR A 785 10.98 26.47 4.78
CA THR A 785 9.67 26.99 5.17
C THR A 785 9.64 27.42 6.65
N ILE A 786 10.34 26.71 7.54
CA ILE A 786 10.50 27.12 8.93
C ILE A 786 11.23 28.48 8.99
N GLU A 787 12.33 28.63 8.27
CA GLU A 787 13.13 29.86 8.23
C GLU A 787 12.35 31.06 7.64
N GLU A 788 11.52 30.83 6.62
CA GLU A 788 10.69 31.89 6.01
C GLU A 788 9.57 32.35 6.94
N ARG A 789 8.90 31.43 7.64
CA ARG A 789 7.89 31.77 8.66
C ARG A 789 8.48 32.61 9.79
N GLU A 790 9.71 32.33 10.18
CA GLU A 790 10.43 33.12 11.19
C GLU A 790 10.78 34.51 10.69
N LYS A 791 11.33 34.63 9.47
CA LYS A 791 11.62 35.94 8.85
C LYS A 791 10.37 36.82 8.75
N ASN A 792 9.21 36.21 8.48
CA ASN A 792 7.94 36.91 8.33
C ASN A 792 7.15 37.06 9.65
N ASN A 793 7.70 36.67 10.80
CA ASN A 793 7.04 36.71 12.12
C ASN A 793 5.63 36.07 12.13
N MET A 794 5.43 34.99 11.38
CA MET A 794 4.14 34.32 11.30
C MET A 794 3.91 33.39 12.50
N GLU A 795 2.93 33.71 13.34
CA GLU A 795 2.56 32.85 14.47
C GLU A 795 1.54 31.77 14.07
N PRO A 796 1.71 30.51 14.53
CA PRO A 796 0.72 29.46 14.31
C PRO A 796 -0.61 29.81 15.00
N LYS A 797 -1.70 29.84 14.24
CA LYS A 797 -3.06 30.06 14.78
C LYS A 797 -3.78 28.73 14.97
N LYS A 798 -4.52 28.60 16.08
CA LYS A 798 -5.40 27.46 16.33
C LYS A 798 -6.68 27.61 15.51
N ILE A 799 -6.96 26.62 14.66
CA ILE A 799 -8.18 26.54 13.84
C ILE A 799 -9.11 25.54 14.53
N ASP A 800 -10.39 25.90 14.73
CA ASP A 800 -11.37 24.95 15.24
C ASP A 800 -11.72 23.91 14.15
N ASN A 801 -11.07 22.76 14.21
CA ASN A 801 -11.31 21.62 13.33
C ASN A 801 -11.83 20.40 14.11
N LYS A 802 -12.48 20.62 15.27
CA LYS A 802 -12.93 19.52 16.12
C LYS A 802 -13.96 18.64 15.41
N TYR A 803 -13.72 17.33 15.42
CA TYR A 803 -14.69 16.36 14.93
C TYR A 803 -15.90 16.29 15.87
N ARG A 804 -17.10 16.51 15.32
CA ARG A 804 -18.37 16.35 16.03
C ARG A 804 -19.12 15.17 15.41
N ARG A 805 -19.35 14.14 16.21
CA ARG A 805 -20.11 12.96 15.79
C ARG A 805 -21.61 13.29 15.75
N ILE A 806 -22.29 12.81 14.72
CA ILE A 806 -23.74 12.92 14.57
C ILE A 806 -24.38 11.57 14.92
N GLU A 807 -25.28 11.58 15.90
CA GLU A 807 -25.99 10.39 16.35
C GLU A 807 -27.26 10.15 15.51
N PHE A 808 -27.51 8.90 15.13
CA PHE A 808 -28.80 8.51 14.56
C PHE A 808 -29.86 8.36 15.67
N THR A 809 -30.86 9.24 15.68
CA THR A 809 -31.85 9.35 16.76
C THR A 809 -33.17 8.62 16.47
N LYS A 810 -34.01 8.43 17.50
CA LYS A 810 -35.36 7.84 17.33
C LYS A 810 -36.26 8.65 16.38
N LYS A 811 -36.09 9.98 16.33
CA LYS A 811 -36.84 10.84 15.39
C LYS A 811 -36.42 10.57 13.94
N MET A 812 -35.11 10.40 13.73
CA MET A 812 -34.55 10.06 12.42
C MET A 812 -35.05 8.69 11.94
N ARG A 813 -35.19 7.70 12.84
CA ARG A 813 -35.73 6.37 12.48
C ARG A 813 -37.07 6.41 11.72
N ALA A 814 -37.96 7.34 12.06
CA ALA A 814 -39.28 7.42 11.45
C ALA A 814 -39.27 8.07 10.05
N LYS A 815 -38.22 8.83 9.71
CA LYS A 815 -38.17 9.66 8.49
C LYS A 815 -37.03 9.29 7.54
N HIS A 816 -35.91 8.82 8.08
CA HIS A 816 -34.70 8.67 7.31
C HIS A 816 -34.68 7.38 6.50
N THR A 817 -34.21 7.49 5.26
CA THR A 817 -33.70 6.36 4.48
C THR A 817 -32.29 6.02 4.95
N ILE A 818 -32.00 4.75 5.18
CA ILE A 818 -30.70 4.25 5.64
C ILE A 818 -30.05 3.50 4.48
N LEU A 819 -28.99 4.08 3.90
CA LEU A 819 -28.21 3.46 2.84
C LEU A 819 -27.21 2.47 3.43
N ALA A 820 -27.22 1.25 2.92
CA ALA A 820 -26.28 0.19 3.26
C ALA A 820 -25.46 -0.18 2.01
N PRO A 821 -24.13 -0.20 2.08
CA PRO A 821 -23.33 -0.71 0.97
C PRO A 821 -23.58 -2.21 0.77
N GLU A 822 -23.49 -2.66 -0.48
CA GLU A 822 -23.59 -4.07 -0.81
C GLU A 822 -22.37 -4.83 -0.28
N MET A 823 -22.56 -6.10 0.06
CA MET A 823 -21.48 -7.03 0.40
C MET A 823 -21.69 -8.41 -0.23
N SER A 824 -22.92 -8.92 -0.25
CA SER A 824 -23.27 -10.23 -0.80
C SER A 824 -24.69 -10.19 -1.35
N PRO A 825 -24.89 -10.11 -2.68
CA PRO A 825 -26.20 -9.88 -3.29
C PRO A 825 -27.28 -10.85 -2.80
N ILE A 826 -26.99 -12.16 -2.78
CA ILE A 826 -27.92 -13.22 -2.33
C ILE A 826 -28.38 -12.99 -0.88
N HIS A 827 -27.48 -12.55 0.01
CA HIS A 827 -27.79 -12.36 1.42
C HIS A 827 -28.43 -11.01 1.70
N PHE A 828 -27.93 -9.95 1.05
CA PHE A 828 -28.29 -8.58 1.36
C PHE A 828 -29.68 -8.21 0.83
N GLU A 829 -30.15 -8.85 -0.24
CA GLU A 829 -31.55 -8.78 -0.65
C GLU A 829 -32.49 -9.23 0.49
N LEU A 830 -32.18 -10.37 1.13
CA LEU A 830 -32.94 -10.92 2.24
C LEU A 830 -32.79 -10.07 3.52
N ILE A 831 -31.57 -9.62 3.82
CA ILE A 831 -31.27 -8.79 5.00
C ILE A 831 -31.96 -7.42 4.91
N GLN A 832 -31.99 -6.80 3.73
CA GLN A 832 -32.72 -5.56 3.48
C GLN A 832 -34.18 -5.72 3.89
N LYS A 833 -34.85 -6.76 3.38
CA LYS A 833 -36.26 -7.04 3.69
C LYS A 833 -36.46 -7.37 5.17
N ALA A 834 -35.57 -8.16 5.78
CA ALA A 834 -35.61 -8.46 7.21
C ALA A 834 -35.56 -7.21 8.10
N LEU A 835 -34.74 -6.22 7.75
CA LEU A 835 -34.64 -4.96 8.49
C LEU A 835 -35.82 -4.02 8.17
N ASN A 836 -36.31 -4.02 6.93
CA ASN A 836 -37.51 -3.27 6.52
C ASN A 836 -38.76 -3.73 7.29
N TYR A 837 -39.00 -5.03 7.38
CA TYR A 837 -40.07 -5.61 8.22
C TYR A 837 -39.87 -5.39 9.73
N SER A 838 -38.69 -4.93 10.14
CA SER A 838 -38.41 -4.55 11.53
C SER A 838 -38.54 -3.03 11.79
N GLY A 839 -39.04 -2.27 10.81
CA GLY A 839 -39.32 -0.84 10.92
C GLY A 839 -38.08 0.05 10.78
N TYR A 840 -37.18 -0.31 9.87
CA TYR A 840 -36.07 0.53 9.40
C TYR A 840 -36.19 0.68 7.89
N ASN A 841 -36.13 1.89 7.33
CA ASN A 841 -36.18 2.08 5.88
C ASN A 841 -34.77 1.89 5.28
N ILE A 842 -34.35 0.65 5.02
CA ILE A 842 -33.03 0.32 4.49
C ILE A 842 -33.08 0.10 2.97
N VAL A 843 -32.09 0.68 2.30
CA VAL A 843 -31.78 0.50 0.88
C VAL A 843 -30.33 0.02 0.74
N VAL A 844 -30.15 -1.14 0.16
CA VAL A 844 -28.84 -1.70 -0.22
C VAL A 844 -28.45 -1.12 -1.58
N LEU A 845 -27.24 -0.61 -1.66
CA LEU A 845 -26.69 0.02 -2.86
C LEU A 845 -26.37 -1.02 -3.97
N PRO A 846 -26.25 -0.62 -5.24
CA PRO A 846 -26.03 -1.54 -6.35
C PRO A 846 -24.75 -2.39 -6.23
N SER A 847 -24.82 -3.65 -6.68
CA SER A 847 -23.72 -4.63 -6.62
C SER A 847 -22.76 -4.59 -7.80
N GLN A 848 -23.18 -4.00 -8.92
CA GLN A 848 -22.43 -3.83 -10.16
C GLN A 848 -22.26 -2.33 -10.44
N ASP A 849 -21.21 -1.75 -9.87
CA ASP A 849 -20.97 -0.32 -9.92
C ASP A 849 -19.46 -0.05 -10.01
N LYS A 850 -18.96 0.02 -11.24
CA LYS A 850 -17.55 0.35 -11.49
C LYS A 850 -17.28 1.85 -11.24
N GLU A 851 -18.29 2.71 -11.31
CA GLU A 851 -18.12 4.15 -11.07
C GLU A 851 -17.83 4.44 -9.59
N ALA A 852 -18.42 3.65 -8.67
CA ALA A 852 -18.14 3.71 -7.25
C ALA A 852 -16.64 3.61 -6.94
N ILE A 853 -15.89 2.80 -7.70
CA ILE A 853 -14.44 2.68 -7.50
C ILE A 853 -13.77 4.04 -7.73
N GLU A 854 -14.09 4.72 -8.83
CA GLU A 854 -13.52 6.03 -9.18
C GLU A 854 -13.97 7.13 -8.22
N VAL A 855 -15.24 7.12 -7.80
CA VAL A 855 -15.74 8.03 -6.76
C VAL A 855 -15.00 7.81 -5.44
N GLY A 856 -14.81 6.55 -5.04
CA GLY A 856 -14.06 6.19 -3.83
C GLY A 856 -12.62 6.68 -3.86
N LEU A 857 -11.93 6.54 -5.00
CA LEU A 857 -10.54 6.98 -5.19
C LEU A 857 -10.36 8.50 -5.08
N LYS A 858 -11.41 9.31 -5.27
CA LYS A 858 -11.37 10.77 -5.07
C LYS A 858 -11.35 11.16 -3.59
N TYR A 859 -11.93 10.35 -2.70
CA TYR A 859 -12.13 10.71 -1.28
C TYR A 859 -11.32 9.88 -0.29
N VAL A 860 -10.90 8.68 -0.67
CA VAL A 860 -10.17 7.74 0.20
C VAL A 860 -8.72 7.64 -0.25
N ASN A 861 -7.80 7.60 0.72
CA ASN A 861 -6.38 7.42 0.46
C ASN A 861 -6.14 6.06 -0.27
N ASN A 862 -5.33 6.07 -1.32
CA ASN A 862 -5.06 4.89 -2.15
C ASN A 862 -4.33 3.77 -1.41
N ASP A 863 -3.60 4.10 -0.34
CA ASP A 863 -2.97 3.11 0.54
C ASP A 863 -4.00 2.44 1.48
N ALA A 864 -5.29 2.85 1.45
CA ALA A 864 -6.36 2.21 2.20
C ALA A 864 -6.76 0.85 1.62
N CYS A 865 -7.62 0.11 2.33
CA CYS A 865 -8.15 -1.15 1.83
C CYS A 865 -9.00 -0.93 0.57
N TYR A 866 -8.88 -1.79 -0.44
CA TYR A 866 -9.78 -1.76 -1.60
C TYR A 866 -11.27 -1.77 -1.19
N PRO A 867 -11.74 -2.68 -0.32
CA PRO A 867 -13.07 -2.61 0.26
C PRO A 867 -13.48 -1.25 0.85
N ALA A 868 -12.55 -0.51 1.48
CA ALA A 868 -12.86 0.81 2.03
C ALA A 868 -13.13 1.84 0.94
N ILE A 869 -12.39 1.75 -0.17
CA ILE A 869 -12.54 2.60 -1.35
C ILE A 869 -13.90 2.33 -2.00
N LEU A 870 -14.21 1.05 -2.29
CA LEU A 870 -15.46 0.66 -2.94
C LEU A 870 -16.68 1.06 -2.11
N VAL A 871 -16.70 0.69 -0.82
CA VAL A 871 -17.83 0.99 0.08
C VAL A 871 -18.05 2.50 0.23
N THR A 872 -16.96 3.27 0.37
CA THR A 872 -17.08 4.73 0.47
C THR A 872 -17.56 5.33 -0.85
N GLY A 873 -17.09 4.78 -1.97
CA GLY A 873 -17.52 5.11 -3.32
C GLY A 873 -19.03 4.99 -3.50
N GLN A 874 -19.57 3.79 -3.28
CA GLN A 874 -21.00 3.50 -3.39
C GLN A 874 -21.84 4.50 -2.57
N ILE A 875 -21.41 4.79 -1.34
CA ILE A 875 -22.13 5.72 -0.46
C ILE A 875 -22.12 7.15 -1.01
N ILE A 876 -20.96 7.66 -1.43
CA ILE A 876 -20.84 9.04 -1.91
C ILE A 876 -21.53 9.22 -3.26
N GLU A 877 -21.44 8.24 -4.14
CA GLU A 877 -22.14 8.21 -5.42
C GLU A 877 -23.66 8.24 -5.22
N ALA A 878 -24.19 7.36 -4.37
CA ALA A 878 -25.61 7.35 -4.06
C ALA A 878 -26.09 8.70 -3.51
N LEU A 879 -25.32 9.35 -2.62
CA LEU A 879 -25.68 10.67 -2.09
C LEU A 879 -25.58 11.81 -3.12
N LYS A 880 -24.81 11.63 -4.20
CA LYS A 880 -24.68 12.60 -5.30
C LYS A 880 -25.67 12.39 -6.43
N SER A 881 -26.27 11.20 -6.55
CA SER A 881 -27.20 10.82 -7.61
C SER A 881 -28.42 11.76 -7.74
N GLY A 882 -28.82 12.42 -6.65
CA GLY A 882 -30.06 13.18 -6.58
C GLY A 882 -31.30 12.35 -6.25
N GLU A 883 -31.17 11.01 -6.15
CA GLU A 883 -32.28 10.10 -5.86
C GLU A 883 -32.76 10.17 -4.39
N TYR A 884 -31.89 10.61 -3.48
CA TYR A 884 -32.14 10.60 -2.03
C TYR A 884 -32.17 12.00 -1.45
N ASP A 885 -33.12 12.27 -0.55
CA ASP A 885 -33.10 13.49 0.27
C ASP A 885 -32.01 13.38 1.34
N VAL A 886 -30.88 14.04 1.07
CA VAL A 886 -29.69 14.04 1.94
C VAL A 886 -29.98 14.50 3.38
N ASN A 887 -30.99 15.34 3.60
CA ASN A 887 -31.37 15.81 4.94
C ASN A 887 -32.15 14.75 5.74
N ASN A 888 -32.79 13.82 5.04
CA ASN A 888 -33.49 12.67 5.60
C ASN A 888 -32.80 11.36 5.19
N THR A 889 -31.47 11.37 5.09
CA THR A 889 -30.69 10.17 4.76
C THR A 889 -29.67 9.87 5.85
N SER A 890 -29.38 8.59 6.07
CA SER A 890 -28.32 8.10 6.94
C SER A 890 -27.62 6.92 6.27
N VAL A 891 -26.42 6.60 6.71
CA VAL A 891 -25.66 5.48 6.14
C VAL A 891 -25.32 4.48 7.24
N ILE A 892 -25.31 3.19 6.93
CA ILE A 892 -24.96 2.12 7.88
C ILE A 892 -23.81 1.28 7.35
N ILE A 893 -22.89 0.89 8.24
CA ILE A 893 -21.77 0.01 7.91
C ILE A 893 -21.51 -0.97 9.05
N THR A 894 -21.15 -2.20 8.70
CA THR A 894 -20.67 -3.19 9.67
C THR A 894 -19.30 -2.78 10.22
N GLN A 895 -19.09 -2.97 11.52
CA GLN A 895 -17.80 -2.67 12.15
C GLN A 895 -17.33 -3.86 12.98
N THR A 896 -16.19 -4.44 12.58
CA THR A 896 -15.65 -5.66 13.18
C THR A 896 -15.16 -5.48 14.62
N GLY A 897 -14.65 -4.28 14.97
CA GLY A 897 -14.13 -3.96 16.30
C GLY A 897 -12.88 -4.77 16.71
N GLY A 898 -12.05 -5.16 15.74
CA GLY A 898 -10.76 -5.84 15.93
C GLY A 898 -9.60 -5.06 15.32
N GLY A 899 -8.35 -5.55 15.45
CA GLY A 899 -7.13 -4.81 15.04
C GLY A 899 -6.93 -4.59 13.53
N CYS A 900 -7.92 -4.93 12.69
CA CYS A 900 -7.91 -4.75 11.24
C CYS A 900 -8.31 -3.31 10.87
N ARG A 901 -7.91 -2.87 9.67
CA ARG A 901 -8.33 -1.60 9.06
C ARG A 901 -9.86 -1.52 8.82
N ALA A 902 -10.55 -2.65 8.71
CA ALA A 902 -12.01 -2.72 8.60
C ALA A 902 -12.74 -1.95 9.72
N THR A 903 -12.22 -1.98 10.94
CA THR A 903 -12.78 -1.21 12.06
C THR A 903 -12.79 0.30 11.80
N ASN A 904 -11.87 0.81 10.96
CA ASN A 904 -11.74 2.23 10.62
C ASN A 904 -12.38 2.63 9.28
N TYR A 905 -13.12 1.74 8.59
CA TYR A 905 -13.88 2.13 7.39
C TYR A 905 -14.86 3.26 7.69
N ILE A 906 -15.47 3.23 8.88
CA ILE A 906 -16.32 4.32 9.36
C ILE A 906 -15.60 5.67 9.43
N GLY A 907 -14.32 5.67 9.79
CA GLY A 907 -13.49 6.87 9.84
C GLY A 907 -13.23 7.45 8.45
N PHE A 908 -13.03 6.58 7.44
CA PHE A 908 -12.92 6.99 6.03
C PHE A 908 -14.23 7.54 5.49
N ILE A 909 -15.34 6.85 5.71
CA ILE A 909 -16.68 7.30 5.29
C ILE A 909 -16.99 8.68 5.87
N ARG A 910 -16.73 8.91 7.17
CA ARG A 910 -16.95 10.23 7.81
C ARG A 910 -16.11 11.35 7.19
N LYS A 911 -14.85 11.05 6.85
CA LYS A 911 -13.98 12.00 6.18
C LYS A 911 -14.51 12.31 4.78
N ALA A 912 -14.81 11.28 4.00
CA ALA A 912 -15.37 11.41 2.66
C ALA A 912 -16.69 12.19 2.65
N LEU A 913 -17.60 11.91 3.57
CA LEU A 913 -18.85 12.67 3.72
C LEU A 913 -18.59 14.14 4.03
N ARG A 914 -17.64 14.45 4.93
CA ARG A 914 -17.26 15.84 5.22
C ARG A 914 -16.70 16.53 3.97
N ASP A 915 -15.77 15.88 3.30
CA ASP A 915 -15.08 16.40 2.12
C ASP A 915 -16.01 16.58 0.91
N ALA A 916 -17.03 15.72 0.78
CA ALA A 916 -18.05 15.78 -0.27
C ALA A 916 -19.22 16.75 0.06
N GLY A 917 -19.22 17.38 1.23
CA GLY A 917 -20.28 18.33 1.64
C GLY A 917 -21.45 17.73 2.43
N PHE A 918 -21.44 16.41 2.66
CA PHE A 918 -22.47 15.65 3.38
C PHE A 918 -22.17 15.47 4.88
N LYS A 919 -21.48 16.43 5.51
CA LYS A 919 -21.05 16.34 6.92
C LYS A 919 -22.18 16.12 7.93
N HIS A 920 -23.42 16.42 7.55
CA HIS A 920 -24.62 16.32 8.39
C HIS A 920 -25.25 14.91 8.39
N VAL A 921 -24.88 14.05 7.44
CA VAL A 921 -25.44 12.69 7.29
C VAL A 921 -24.91 11.78 8.43
N PRO A 922 -25.80 11.17 9.24
CA PRO A 922 -25.40 10.25 10.30
C PRO A 922 -24.80 8.95 9.73
N VAL A 923 -23.74 8.44 10.39
CA VAL A 923 -23.11 7.15 10.07
C VAL A 923 -23.34 6.16 11.21
N ILE A 924 -24.14 5.14 10.97
CA ILE A 924 -24.53 4.09 11.91
C ILE A 924 -23.48 2.97 11.87
N SER A 925 -22.88 2.66 13.03
CA SER A 925 -22.02 1.50 13.19
C SER A 925 -22.82 0.27 13.63
N LEU A 926 -22.87 -0.77 12.79
CA LEU A 926 -23.44 -2.07 13.13
C LEU A 926 -22.36 -2.98 13.72
N ASN A 927 -22.31 -3.10 15.04
CA ASN A 927 -21.34 -3.94 15.75
C ASN A 927 -21.90 -4.58 17.03
N ALA A 928 -21.39 -5.75 17.39
CA ALA A 928 -21.81 -6.49 18.57
C ALA A 928 -21.26 -5.93 19.90
N LYS A 929 -20.27 -5.03 19.85
CA LYS A 929 -19.59 -4.49 21.04
C LYS A 929 -20.20 -3.18 21.56
N GLY A 930 -21.19 -2.63 20.86
CA GLY A 930 -21.77 -1.33 21.21
C GLY A 930 -20.76 -0.18 21.17
N MET A 931 -19.76 -0.23 20.26
CA MET A 931 -18.67 0.75 20.17
C MET A 931 -19.17 2.19 20.02
N GLU A 932 -20.34 2.36 19.39
CA GLU A 932 -20.95 3.66 19.17
C GLU A 932 -22.45 3.61 19.49
N LYS A 933 -22.91 4.52 20.35
CA LYS A 933 -24.33 4.63 20.71
C LYS A 933 -25.11 5.31 19.57
N ASN A 934 -26.19 4.70 19.11
CA ASN A 934 -27.15 5.26 18.16
C ASN A 934 -28.57 4.97 18.67
N SER A 935 -29.20 5.93 19.35
CA SER A 935 -30.49 5.72 20.04
C SER A 935 -31.65 5.32 19.12
N GLY A 936 -31.56 5.67 17.83
CA GLY A 936 -32.52 5.32 16.79
C GLY A 936 -32.38 3.91 16.22
N PHE A 937 -31.24 3.24 16.41
CA PHE A 937 -30.99 1.90 15.86
C PHE A 937 -30.78 0.88 16.99
N ARG A 938 -31.69 -0.10 17.10
CA ARG A 938 -31.66 -1.13 18.14
C ARG A 938 -31.84 -2.53 17.56
N ILE A 939 -30.92 -3.44 17.88
CA ILE A 939 -31.04 -4.86 17.57
C ILE A 939 -31.95 -5.50 18.62
N THR A 940 -33.21 -5.75 18.26
CA THR A 940 -34.18 -6.46 19.11
C THR A 940 -34.14 -7.97 18.83
N GLY A 941 -34.72 -8.80 19.70
CA GLY A 941 -34.82 -10.24 19.46
C GLY A 941 -35.56 -10.58 18.16
N ALA A 942 -36.55 -9.78 17.78
CA ALA A 942 -37.28 -9.94 16.50
C ALA A 942 -36.41 -9.60 15.28
N VAL A 943 -35.60 -8.54 15.35
CA VAL A 943 -34.60 -8.21 14.32
C VAL A 943 -33.60 -9.34 14.18
N LEU A 944 -33.08 -9.85 15.30
CA LEU A 944 -32.11 -10.93 15.31
C LEU A 944 -32.69 -12.22 14.71
N ASN A 945 -33.92 -12.61 15.07
CA ASN A 945 -34.60 -13.77 14.49
C ASN A 945 -34.69 -13.66 12.95
N ARG A 946 -35.18 -12.53 12.42
CA ARG A 946 -35.27 -12.29 10.97
C ARG A 946 -33.90 -12.31 10.29
N ALA A 947 -32.91 -11.65 10.86
CA ALA A 947 -31.55 -11.63 10.32
C ALA A 947 -30.94 -13.04 10.27
N MET A 948 -31.13 -13.85 11.32
CA MET A 948 -30.65 -15.23 11.37
C MET A 948 -31.32 -16.14 10.33
N MET A 949 -32.63 -15.98 10.10
CA MET A 949 -33.34 -16.66 9.01
C MET A 949 -32.83 -16.22 7.65
N ALA A 950 -32.68 -14.91 7.43
CA ALA A 950 -32.19 -14.34 6.17
C ALA A 950 -30.77 -14.83 5.81
N ILE A 951 -29.84 -14.83 6.78
CA ILE A 951 -28.48 -15.34 6.56
C ILE A 951 -28.52 -16.84 6.24
N THR A 952 -29.31 -17.63 6.98
CA THR A 952 -29.38 -19.07 6.73
C THR A 952 -30.01 -19.39 5.38
N TYR A 953 -31.05 -18.66 4.97
CA TYR A 953 -31.63 -18.78 3.63
C TYR A 953 -30.61 -18.42 2.55
N GLY A 954 -29.85 -17.34 2.72
CA GLY A 954 -28.79 -16.95 1.79
C GLY A 954 -27.72 -18.03 1.64
N ASP A 955 -27.26 -18.61 2.75
CA ASP A 955 -26.27 -19.70 2.75
C ASP A 955 -26.79 -20.94 2.03
N VAL A 956 -28.06 -21.33 2.26
CA VAL A 956 -28.70 -22.47 1.60
C VAL A 956 -28.79 -22.21 0.10
N LEU A 957 -29.37 -21.07 -0.30
CA LEU A 957 -29.60 -20.70 -1.70
C LEU A 957 -28.29 -20.62 -2.47
N MET A 958 -27.25 -20.04 -1.88
CA MET A 958 -25.92 -19.95 -2.49
C MET A 958 -25.29 -21.32 -2.72
N ASN A 959 -25.32 -22.21 -1.71
CA ASN A 959 -24.75 -23.55 -1.83
C ASN A 959 -25.47 -24.38 -2.90
N VAL A 960 -26.80 -24.41 -2.89
CA VAL A 960 -27.56 -25.21 -3.86
C VAL A 960 -27.45 -24.63 -5.27
N LEU A 961 -27.50 -23.30 -5.43
CA LEU A 961 -27.40 -22.64 -6.73
C LEU A 961 -26.06 -22.91 -7.41
N TYR A 962 -24.94 -22.61 -6.72
CA TYR A 962 -23.61 -22.78 -7.31
C TYR A 962 -23.27 -24.26 -7.56
N ARG A 963 -23.90 -25.19 -6.83
CA ARG A 963 -23.72 -26.62 -7.06
C ARG A 963 -24.44 -27.13 -8.31
N VAL A 964 -25.63 -26.60 -8.64
CA VAL A 964 -26.44 -27.09 -9.78
C VAL A 964 -26.28 -26.28 -11.05
N ARG A 965 -26.13 -24.95 -10.95
CA ARG A 965 -26.10 -24.04 -12.10
C ARG A 965 -25.04 -24.40 -13.14
N PRO A 966 -23.79 -24.77 -12.77
CA PRO A 966 -22.79 -25.18 -13.75
C PRO A 966 -23.17 -26.46 -14.52
N TYR A 967 -24.16 -27.21 -14.05
CA TYR A 967 -24.57 -28.50 -14.61
C TYR A 967 -26.00 -28.46 -15.14
N GLU A 968 -26.67 -27.31 -15.18
CA GLU A 968 -28.08 -27.25 -15.60
C GLU A 968 -28.25 -27.76 -17.03
N LYS A 969 -29.23 -28.65 -17.24
CA LYS A 969 -29.50 -29.22 -18.57
C LYS A 969 -30.22 -28.23 -19.48
N ILE A 970 -31.10 -27.42 -18.90
CA ILE A 970 -31.80 -26.31 -19.56
C ILE A 970 -31.20 -25.00 -19.04
N PRO A 971 -30.50 -24.22 -19.89
CA PRO A 971 -29.92 -22.94 -19.49
C PRO A 971 -30.93 -22.01 -18.83
N GLY A 972 -30.56 -21.43 -17.68
CA GLY A 972 -31.38 -20.52 -16.88
C GLY A 972 -32.35 -21.18 -15.89
N SER A 973 -32.53 -22.51 -15.93
CA SER A 973 -33.46 -23.21 -15.04
C SER A 973 -33.10 -23.11 -13.55
N ALA A 974 -31.80 -23.17 -13.21
CA ALA A 974 -31.33 -23.01 -11.83
C ALA A 974 -31.60 -21.59 -11.29
N ASN A 975 -31.40 -20.57 -12.14
CA ASN A 975 -31.65 -19.17 -11.78
C ASN A 975 -33.15 -18.88 -11.62
N ALA A 976 -34.01 -19.48 -12.44
CA ALA A 976 -35.46 -19.38 -12.29
C ALA A 976 -35.94 -20.00 -10.97
N LEU A 977 -35.41 -21.17 -10.61
CA LEU A 977 -35.70 -21.83 -9.33
C LEU A 977 -35.19 -21.01 -8.14
N TYR A 978 -34.01 -20.41 -8.25
CA TYR A 978 -33.47 -19.48 -7.26
C TYR A 978 -34.41 -18.29 -7.05
N ARG A 979 -34.87 -17.61 -8.11
CA ARG A 979 -35.77 -16.45 -7.99
C ARG A 979 -37.08 -16.79 -7.30
N LYS A 980 -37.72 -17.91 -7.69
CA LYS A 980 -38.93 -18.45 -7.04
C LYS A 980 -38.73 -18.61 -5.53
N TRP A 981 -37.61 -19.18 -5.11
CA TRP A 981 -37.35 -19.42 -3.69
C TRP A 981 -36.89 -18.17 -2.94
N ALA A 982 -36.13 -17.29 -3.58
CA ALA A 982 -35.75 -15.99 -3.00
C ALA A 982 -36.99 -15.17 -2.63
N GLU A 983 -37.98 -15.07 -3.54
CA GLU A 983 -39.26 -14.39 -3.28
C GLU A 983 -40.01 -15.00 -2.09
N LYS A 984 -40.17 -16.34 -2.05
CA LYS A 984 -40.82 -17.04 -0.92
C LYS A 984 -40.08 -16.84 0.40
N CYS A 985 -38.74 -16.83 0.37
CA CYS A 985 -37.93 -16.54 1.54
C CYS A 985 -38.19 -15.11 2.03
N ILE A 986 -38.24 -14.12 1.13
CA ILE A 986 -38.56 -12.72 1.45
C ILE A 986 -39.95 -12.63 2.11
N GLU A 987 -40.98 -13.22 1.51
CA GLU A 987 -42.34 -13.23 2.07
C GLU A 987 -42.36 -13.82 3.49
N SER A 988 -41.65 -14.93 3.71
CA SER A 988 -41.57 -15.57 5.04
C SER A 988 -40.91 -14.70 6.12
N LEU A 989 -40.10 -13.69 5.75
CA LEU A 989 -39.46 -12.79 6.71
C LEU A 989 -40.43 -11.74 7.29
N GLU A 990 -41.55 -11.47 6.62
CA GLU A 990 -42.59 -10.57 7.16
C GLU A 990 -43.13 -11.13 8.49
N ARG A 991 -43.48 -12.43 8.46
CA ARG A 991 -43.94 -13.22 9.61
C ARG A 991 -42.96 -14.37 9.88
N PRO A 992 -41.86 -14.13 10.62
CA PRO A 992 -40.74 -15.07 10.75
C PRO A 992 -41.08 -16.23 11.70
N ASP A 993 -41.88 -17.18 11.23
CA ASP A 993 -42.27 -18.37 11.98
C ASP A 993 -41.32 -19.55 11.73
N TRP A 994 -41.08 -20.33 12.78
CA TRP A 994 -40.10 -21.41 12.76
C TRP A 994 -40.52 -22.62 11.90
N LYS A 995 -41.84 -22.84 11.70
CA LYS A 995 -42.34 -23.98 10.93
C LYS A 995 -42.15 -23.73 9.44
N THR A 996 -42.53 -22.55 8.96
CA THR A 996 -42.32 -22.10 7.58
C THR A 996 -40.84 -22.03 7.28
N PHE A 997 -40.01 -21.50 8.18
CA PHE A 997 -38.55 -21.52 8.01
C PHE A 997 -38.00 -22.93 7.73
N LYS A 998 -38.36 -23.90 8.57
CA LYS A 998 -37.96 -25.30 8.37
C LYS A 998 -38.50 -25.88 7.07
N HIS A 999 -39.77 -25.61 6.75
CA HIS A 999 -40.39 -26.10 5.53
C HIS A 999 -39.69 -25.55 4.29
N ASN A 1000 -39.43 -24.25 4.25
CA ASN A 1000 -38.72 -23.58 3.15
C ASN A 1000 -37.33 -24.16 2.96
N VAL A 1001 -36.52 -24.26 4.02
CA VAL A 1001 -35.15 -24.82 3.92
C VAL A 1001 -35.16 -26.25 3.38
N ASN A 1002 -36.05 -27.14 3.88
CA ASN A 1002 -36.12 -28.52 3.36
C ASN A 1002 -36.61 -28.56 1.91
N SER A 1003 -37.55 -27.68 1.54
CA SER A 1003 -38.13 -27.66 0.19
C SER A 1003 -37.17 -27.07 -0.85
N ILE A 1004 -36.37 -26.06 -0.48
CA ILE A 1004 -35.29 -25.53 -1.32
C ILE A 1004 -34.31 -26.66 -1.64
N VAL A 1005 -33.79 -27.35 -0.62
CA VAL A 1005 -32.82 -28.44 -0.83
C VAL A 1005 -33.43 -29.54 -1.70
N ARG A 1006 -34.68 -29.94 -1.46
CA ARG A 1006 -35.36 -30.97 -2.26
C ARG A 1006 -35.54 -30.56 -3.73
N GLU A 1007 -36.12 -29.39 -4.00
CA GLU A 1007 -36.39 -28.97 -5.39
C GLU A 1007 -35.09 -28.75 -6.19
N PHE A 1008 -34.02 -28.27 -5.55
CA PHE A 1008 -32.71 -28.18 -6.20
C PHE A 1008 -32.04 -29.56 -6.39
N ASP A 1009 -32.28 -30.51 -5.49
CA ASP A 1009 -31.79 -31.89 -5.65
C ASP A 1009 -32.50 -32.61 -6.80
N GLU A 1010 -33.77 -32.30 -7.03
CA GLU A 1010 -34.61 -32.84 -8.12
C GLU A 1010 -34.38 -32.13 -9.48
N LEU A 1011 -33.67 -30.99 -9.51
CA LEU A 1011 -33.41 -30.26 -10.75
C LEU A 1011 -32.57 -31.10 -11.73
N GLU A 1012 -33.01 -31.17 -12.99
CA GLU A 1012 -32.30 -31.90 -14.05
C GLU A 1012 -30.92 -31.27 -14.34
N ILE A 1013 -29.88 -32.06 -14.14
CA ILE A 1013 -28.49 -31.69 -14.40
C ILE A 1013 -27.82 -32.66 -15.39
N THR A 1014 -26.72 -32.23 -16.00
CA THR A 1014 -25.86 -33.05 -16.86
C THR A 1014 -24.92 -33.94 -16.03
N ASP A 1015 -24.49 -35.07 -16.59
CA ASP A 1015 -23.55 -36.01 -15.95
C ASP A 1015 -22.06 -35.60 -16.13
N GLN A 1016 -21.81 -34.40 -16.64
CA GLN A 1016 -20.44 -33.93 -16.86
C GLN A 1016 -19.73 -33.74 -15.51
N VAL A 1017 -18.50 -34.23 -15.40
CA VAL A 1017 -17.64 -33.99 -14.22
C VAL A 1017 -16.77 -32.78 -14.51
N LYS A 1018 -16.96 -31.71 -13.73
CA LYS A 1018 -16.22 -30.45 -13.86
C LYS A 1018 -15.22 -30.27 -12.70
N PRO A 1019 -14.07 -29.61 -12.90
CA PRO A 1019 -13.19 -29.24 -11.80
C PRO A 1019 -13.91 -28.36 -10.78
N ARG A 1020 -13.68 -28.61 -9.49
CA ARG A 1020 -14.26 -27.81 -8.40
C ARG A 1020 -13.24 -26.81 -7.89
N VAL A 1021 -13.63 -25.54 -7.78
CA VAL A 1021 -12.77 -24.41 -7.41
C VAL A 1021 -13.35 -23.70 -6.18
N GLY A 1022 -12.60 -23.77 -5.08
CA GLY A 1022 -12.92 -23.13 -3.82
C GLY A 1022 -12.64 -21.63 -3.85
N LEU A 1023 -13.59 -20.82 -3.37
CA LEU A 1023 -13.51 -19.36 -3.30
C LEU A 1023 -13.47 -18.91 -1.84
N VAL A 1024 -12.30 -18.46 -1.38
CA VAL A 1024 -12.08 -17.96 0.00
C VAL A 1024 -11.34 -16.63 -0.04
N GLY A 1025 -11.40 -15.84 1.03
CA GLY A 1025 -10.71 -14.55 1.02
C GLY A 1025 -11.14 -13.56 2.09
N GLU A 1026 -10.74 -12.31 1.87
CA GLU A 1026 -11.28 -11.18 2.63
C GLU A 1026 -12.78 -11.07 2.41
N ILE A 1027 -13.55 -10.84 3.47
CA ILE A 1027 -15.02 -11.00 3.43
C ILE A 1027 -15.70 -10.22 2.30
N LEU A 1028 -15.37 -8.96 2.08
CA LEU A 1028 -16.06 -8.18 1.04
C LEU A 1028 -15.61 -8.62 -0.36
N VAL A 1029 -14.31 -8.86 -0.55
CA VAL A 1029 -13.80 -9.38 -1.83
C VAL A 1029 -14.35 -10.77 -2.14
N LYS A 1030 -14.55 -11.62 -1.13
CA LYS A 1030 -15.10 -12.97 -1.32
C LYS A 1030 -16.52 -12.95 -1.90
N PHE A 1031 -17.37 -12.05 -1.42
CA PHE A 1031 -18.81 -12.06 -1.76
C PHE A 1031 -19.23 -11.01 -2.79
N HIS A 1032 -18.55 -9.87 -2.90
CA HIS A 1032 -19.02 -8.73 -3.70
C HIS A 1032 -18.58 -8.85 -5.16
N PRO A 1033 -19.52 -8.90 -6.14
CA PRO A 1033 -19.19 -9.15 -7.55
C PRO A 1033 -18.24 -8.10 -8.15
N THR A 1034 -18.50 -6.80 -7.93
CA THR A 1034 -17.56 -5.74 -8.35
C THR A 1034 -16.19 -5.83 -7.67
N ALA A 1035 -16.11 -6.28 -6.41
CA ALA A 1035 -14.84 -6.35 -5.70
C ALA A 1035 -13.94 -7.52 -6.15
N ASN A 1036 -14.53 -8.55 -6.75
CA ASN A 1036 -13.80 -9.73 -7.25
C ASN A 1036 -13.88 -9.93 -8.77
N ASN A 1037 -14.34 -8.91 -9.50
CA ASN A 1037 -14.51 -8.97 -10.96
C ASN A 1037 -15.37 -10.16 -11.41
N ASN A 1038 -16.46 -10.43 -10.69
CA ASN A 1038 -17.41 -11.52 -10.97
C ASN A 1038 -16.71 -12.91 -11.05
N VAL A 1039 -15.80 -13.20 -10.12
CA VAL A 1039 -14.99 -14.43 -10.14
C VAL A 1039 -15.81 -15.73 -10.26
N VAL A 1040 -17.02 -15.76 -9.69
CA VAL A 1040 -17.92 -16.91 -9.79
C VAL A 1040 -18.30 -17.16 -11.25
N ASP A 1041 -18.74 -16.13 -11.95
CA ASP A 1041 -19.16 -16.22 -13.36
C ASP A 1041 -17.96 -16.57 -14.25
N ILE A 1042 -16.77 -16.04 -13.94
CA ILE A 1042 -15.52 -16.40 -14.62
C ILE A 1042 -15.22 -17.90 -14.45
N VAL A 1043 -15.25 -18.42 -13.23
CA VAL A 1043 -14.96 -19.84 -12.96
C VAL A 1043 -15.95 -20.75 -13.68
N GLU A 1044 -17.23 -20.39 -13.69
CA GLU A 1044 -18.28 -21.15 -14.37
C GLU A 1044 -18.16 -21.08 -15.90
N ALA A 1045 -17.83 -19.90 -16.45
CA ALA A 1045 -17.60 -19.70 -17.88
C ALA A 1045 -16.39 -20.49 -18.40
N GLU A 1046 -15.34 -20.66 -17.58
CA GLU A 1046 -14.20 -21.55 -17.89
C GLU A 1046 -14.51 -23.04 -17.67
N GLY A 1047 -15.77 -23.40 -17.40
CA GLY A 1047 -16.23 -24.79 -17.32
C GLY A 1047 -15.98 -25.49 -15.98
N ALA A 1048 -15.76 -24.73 -14.89
CA ALA A 1048 -15.57 -25.26 -13.54
C ALA A 1048 -16.77 -24.98 -12.61
N GLU A 1049 -16.85 -25.70 -11.48
CA GLU A 1049 -17.82 -25.45 -10.40
C GLU A 1049 -17.21 -24.52 -9.34
N ALA A 1050 -17.85 -23.39 -9.07
CA ALA A 1050 -17.48 -22.51 -7.97
C ALA A 1050 -18.03 -23.05 -6.64
N VAL A 1051 -17.17 -23.16 -5.63
CA VAL A 1051 -17.53 -23.63 -4.28
C VAL A 1051 -17.19 -22.56 -3.26
N MET A 1052 -18.20 -22.04 -2.58
CA MET A 1052 -18.03 -20.88 -1.70
C MET A 1052 -18.61 -21.14 -0.30
N PRO A 1053 -17.79 -21.11 0.77
CA PRO A 1053 -18.30 -21.29 2.13
C PRO A 1053 -19.24 -20.15 2.57
N GLY A 1054 -20.13 -20.44 3.52
CA GLY A 1054 -21.24 -19.56 3.91
C GLY A 1054 -20.83 -18.29 4.69
N LEU A 1055 -21.74 -17.33 4.76
CA LEU A 1055 -21.61 -16.11 5.55
C LEU A 1055 -21.79 -16.36 7.06
N MET A 1056 -22.61 -17.34 7.45
CA MET A 1056 -22.81 -17.70 8.86
C MET A 1056 -21.50 -18.11 9.54
N ASP A 1057 -20.60 -18.75 8.81
CA ASP A 1057 -19.33 -19.24 9.33
C ASP A 1057 -18.43 -18.12 9.86
N PHE A 1058 -18.46 -16.96 9.21
CA PHE A 1058 -17.73 -15.78 9.69
C PHE A 1058 -18.28 -15.27 11.03
N LEU A 1059 -19.61 -15.29 11.23
CA LEU A 1059 -20.24 -14.89 12.49
C LEU A 1059 -19.91 -15.88 13.61
N LEU A 1060 -19.95 -17.18 13.30
CA LEU A 1060 -19.54 -18.25 14.21
C LEU A 1060 -18.08 -18.11 14.61
N TYR A 1061 -17.19 -17.83 13.67
CA TYR A 1061 -15.77 -17.51 13.93
C TYR A 1061 -15.62 -16.35 14.92
N CYS A 1062 -16.29 -15.22 14.68
CA CYS A 1062 -16.23 -14.07 15.57
C CYS A 1062 -16.65 -14.41 17.01
N ALA A 1063 -17.69 -15.23 17.16
CA ALA A 1063 -18.17 -15.70 18.46
C ALA A 1063 -17.21 -16.72 19.10
N PHE A 1064 -16.64 -17.64 18.32
CA PHE A 1064 -15.71 -18.67 18.81
C PHE A 1064 -14.41 -18.09 19.37
N ASN A 1065 -13.91 -17.01 18.77
CA ASN A 1065 -12.69 -16.34 19.22
C ASN A 1065 -12.75 -15.84 20.67
N THR A 1066 -13.95 -15.63 21.25
CA THR A 1066 -14.05 -15.21 22.65
C THR A 1066 -13.60 -16.31 23.61
N ASP A 1067 -13.71 -17.58 23.22
CA ASP A 1067 -13.24 -18.73 24.01
C ASP A 1067 -11.72 -18.75 24.10
N TYR A 1068 -11.02 -18.63 22.97
CA TYR A 1068 -9.55 -18.56 22.95
C TYR A 1068 -9.07 -17.33 23.72
N LYS A 1069 -9.68 -16.15 23.50
CA LYS A 1069 -9.30 -14.91 24.18
C LYS A 1069 -9.39 -15.03 25.70
N TYR A 1070 -10.42 -15.69 26.22
CA TYR A 1070 -10.53 -15.93 27.65
C TYR A 1070 -9.49 -16.93 28.17
N LYS A 1071 -9.26 -18.03 27.45
CA LYS A 1071 -8.35 -19.10 27.88
C LYS A 1071 -6.88 -18.68 27.89
N TYR A 1072 -6.45 -18.00 26.84
CA TYR A 1072 -5.01 -17.77 26.57
C TYR A 1072 -4.59 -16.30 26.54
N MET A 1073 -5.53 -15.37 26.33
CA MET A 1073 -5.25 -13.93 26.21
C MET A 1073 -5.92 -13.13 27.33
N SER A 1074 -6.15 -11.82 27.16
CA SER A 1074 -6.77 -10.91 28.14
C SER A 1074 -8.33 -10.87 28.11
N GLY A 1075 -8.99 -11.85 27.48
CA GLY A 1075 -10.47 -11.86 27.32
C GLY A 1075 -11.26 -12.18 28.60
N SER A 1076 -12.50 -11.68 28.72
CA SER A 1076 -13.34 -11.88 29.92
C SER A 1076 -14.16 -13.18 29.89
N LYS A 1077 -14.49 -13.74 31.06
CA LYS A 1077 -15.36 -14.93 31.17
C LYS A 1077 -16.79 -14.65 30.67
N ARG A 1078 -17.25 -13.41 30.86
CA ARG A 1078 -18.57 -12.95 30.37
C ARG A 1078 -18.64 -13.03 28.85
N ASP A 1079 -17.62 -12.55 28.15
CA ASP A 1079 -17.57 -12.57 26.67
C ASP A 1079 -17.51 -14.00 26.14
N GLN A 1080 -16.81 -14.91 26.83
CA GLN A 1080 -16.81 -16.35 26.51
C GLN A 1080 -18.22 -16.94 26.61
N ILE A 1081 -18.96 -16.66 27.70
CA ILE A 1081 -20.31 -17.18 27.89
C ILE A 1081 -21.25 -16.63 26.81
N LEU A 1082 -21.19 -15.32 26.54
CA LEU A 1082 -21.98 -14.69 25.47
C LEU A 1082 -21.65 -15.26 24.09
N GLY A 1083 -20.36 -15.47 23.79
CA GLY A 1083 -19.92 -16.10 22.54
C GLY A 1083 -20.46 -17.52 22.38
N LYS A 1084 -20.36 -18.35 23.43
CA LYS A 1084 -20.94 -19.72 23.42
C LYS A 1084 -22.45 -19.73 23.26
N ALA A 1085 -23.16 -18.80 23.91
CA ALA A 1085 -24.59 -18.64 23.73
C ALA A 1085 -24.95 -18.22 22.29
N ALA A 1086 -24.18 -17.30 21.71
CA ALA A 1086 -24.33 -16.88 20.32
C ALA A 1086 -24.09 -18.03 19.34
N ILE A 1087 -23.04 -18.85 19.54
CA ILE A 1087 -22.78 -20.06 18.73
C ILE A 1087 -23.98 -21.00 18.78
N LYS A 1088 -24.49 -21.33 19.98
CA LYS A 1088 -25.67 -22.19 20.13
C LYS A 1088 -26.90 -21.60 19.42
N GLY A 1089 -27.10 -20.29 19.53
CA GLY A 1089 -28.17 -19.57 18.85
C GLY A 1089 -28.06 -19.65 17.33
N MET A 1090 -26.87 -19.44 16.77
CA MET A 1090 -26.62 -19.53 15.33
C MET A 1090 -26.72 -20.97 14.80
N GLU A 1091 -26.16 -21.93 15.52
CA GLU A 1091 -26.25 -23.36 15.21
C GLU A 1091 -27.69 -23.89 15.27
N LEU A 1092 -28.60 -23.29 16.04
CA LEU A 1092 -30.02 -23.66 16.01
C LEU A 1092 -30.63 -23.50 14.61
N TYR A 1093 -30.38 -22.37 13.94
CA TYR A 1093 -30.84 -22.12 12.57
C TYR A 1093 -30.05 -22.97 11.56
N ARG A 1094 -28.71 -22.97 11.67
CA ARG A 1094 -27.83 -23.74 10.79
C ARG A 1094 -28.10 -25.25 10.83
N SER A 1095 -28.52 -25.80 11.98
CA SER A 1095 -28.86 -27.23 12.10
C SER A 1095 -30.04 -27.66 11.23
N VAL A 1096 -30.95 -26.73 10.89
CA VAL A 1096 -32.07 -27.02 9.98
C VAL A 1096 -31.54 -27.19 8.57
N TYR A 1097 -30.67 -26.28 8.14
CA TYR A 1097 -29.96 -26.35 6.87
C TYR A 1097 -29.07 -27.60 6.78
N ARG A 1098 -28.21 -27.84 7.77
CA ARG A 1098 -27.31 -29.00 7.83
C ARG A 1098 -28.09 -30.31 7.65
N ARG A 1099 -29.15 -30.53 8.43
CA ARG A 1099 -29.99 -31.73 8.33
C ARG A 1099 -30.77 -31.85 7.02
N ALA A 1100 -31.08 -30.74 6.36
CA ALA A 1100 -31.73 -30.78 5.06
C ALA A 1100 -30.75 -31.28 3.99
N VAL A 1101 -29.52 -30.76 4.00
CA VAL A 1101 -28.46 -31.17 3.06
C VAL A 1101 -27.94 -32.58 3.33
N GLU A 1102 -27.80 -33.01 4.59
CA GLU A 1102 -27.36 -34.37 4.96
C GLU A 1102 -28.24 -35.50 4.39
N LYS A 1103 -29.48 -35.20 4.00
CA LYS A 1103 -30.40 -36.16 3.37
C LYS A 1103 -30.08 -36.44 1.91
N THR A 1104 -29.28 -35.59 1.27
CA THR A 1104 -28.80 -35.75 -0.11
C THR A 1104 -27.28 -35.89 -0.09
N GLN A 1105 -26.73 -36.50 -1.14
CA GLN A 1105 -25.28 -36.59 -1.35
C GLN A 1105 -24.77 -35.50 -2.32
N LYS A 1106 -25.65 -34.62 -2.82
CA LYS A 1106 -25.33 -33.65 -3.89
C LYS A 1106 -24.64 -32.38 -3.38
N PHE A 1107 -25.08 -31.81 -2.26
CA PHE A 1107 -24.63 -30.51 -1.76
C PHE A 1107 -23.61 -30.62 -0.62
N MET A 1108 -22.81 -29.57 -0.44
CA MET A 1108 -21.82 -29.50 0.64
C MET A 1108 -22.50 -29.37 2.01
N VAL A 1109 -22.12 -30.23 2.96
CA VAL A 1109 -22.61 -30.18 4.34
C VAL A 1109 -21.77 -29.17 5.13
N PRO A 1110 -22.38 -28.14 5.74
CA PRO A 1110 -21.65 -27.09 6.45
C PRO A 1110 -21.15 -27.59 7.83
N LYS A 1111 -19.83 -27.56 8.08
CA LYS A 1111 -19.22 -28.13 9.32
C LYS A 1111 -19.39 -27.22 10.55
N PRO A 1112 -19.51 -27.77 11.77
CA PRO A 1112 -19.45 -26.98 13.00
C PRO A 1112 -18.14 -26.16 13.09
N ILE A 1113 -18.21 -24.97 13.70
CA ILE A 1113 -17.05 -24.07 13.81
C ILE A 1113 -15.89 -24.70 14.58
N GLU A 1114 -16.17 -25.59 15.54
CA GLU A 1114 -15.17 -26.35 16.27
C GLU A 1114 -14.33 -27.25 15.36
N GLU A 1115 -14.94 -27.85 14.33
CA GLU A 1115 -14.24 -28.71 13.37
C GLU A 1115 -13.37 -27.89 12.41
N ILE A 1116 -13.89 -26.76 11.94
CA ILE A 1116 -13.13 -25.79 11.12
C ILE A 1116 -11.91 -25.30 11.92
N ALA A 1117 -12.08 -24.95 13.20
CA ALA A 1117 -11.00 -24.56 14.09
C ALA A 1117 -9.98 -25.70 14.29
N LYS A 1118 -10.43 -26.94 14.45
CA LYS A 1118 -9.55 -28.11 14.54
C LYS A 1118 -8.75 -28.28 13.25
N GLY A 1119 -9.35 -28.11 12.08
CA GLY A 1119 -8.66 -28.10 10.79
C GLY A 1119 -7.57 -27.04 10.71
N ALA A 1120 -7.90 -25.79 11.03
CA ALA A 1120 -6.94 -24.67 11.02
C ALA A 1120 -5.76 -24.89 11.97
N SER A 1121 -6.00 -25.45 13.16
CA SER A 1121 -4.97 -25.71 14.18
C SER A 1121 -3.85 -26.65 13.74
N LYS A 1122 -4.06 -27.45 12.68
CA LYS A 1122 -3.03 -28.30 12.06
C LYS A 1122 -1.94 -27.48 11.34
N VAL A 1123 -2.27 -26.27 10.91
CA VAL A 1123 -1.41 -25.41 10.06
C VAL A 1123 -0.89 -24.19 10.83
N LEU A 1124 -1.77 -23.52 11.60
CA LEU A 1124 -1.43 -22.33 12.37
C LEU A 1124 -2.14 -22.27 13.73
N SER A 1125 -1.66 -21.40 14.62
CA SER A 1125 -2.31 -21.14 15.91
C SER A 1125 -3.68 -20.44 15.75
N LEU A 1126 -4.66 -20.87 16.55
CA LEU A 1126 -5.96 -20.22 16.69
C LEU A 1126 -5.90 -18.86 17.40
N GLY A 1127 -4.73 -18.41 17.86
CA GLY A 1127 -4.56 -17.06 18.42
C GLY A 1127 -4.73 -15.92 17.41
N HIS A 1128 -4.82 -16.25 16.12
CA HIS A 1128 -5.02 -15.34 15.01
C HIS A 1128 -6.46 -14.84 14.88
N HIS A 1129 -6.72 -13.64 15.41
CA HIS A 1129 -8.08 -13.10 15.52
C HIS A 1129 -8.34 -11.81 14.73
N THR A 1130 -7.38 -11.36 13.91
CA THR A 1130 -7.47 -10.08 13.23
C THR A 1130 -7.83 -10.26 11.76
N GLY A 1131 -8.85 -9.53 11.28
CA GLY A 1131 -9.47 -9.79 9.98
C GLY A 1131 -10.25 -11.10 10.03
N GLU A 1132 -10.05 -11.94 9.02
CA GLU A 1132 -10.52 -13.32 8.97
C GLU A 1132 -9.66 -14.24 9.85
N GLY A 1133 -8.45 -13.82 10.22
CA GLY A 1133 -7.56 -14.56 11.14
C GLY A 1133 -7.39 -16.03 10.74
N TRP A 1134 -7.48 -16.94 11.72
CA TRP A 1134 -7.34 -18.38 11.47
C TRP A 1134 -8.47 -18.98 10.63
N PHE A 1135 -9.62 -18.30 10.52
CA PHE A 1135 -10.79 -18.82 9.82
C PHE A 1135 -10.55 -18.94 8.31
N LEU A 1136 -9.83 -18.00 7.69
CA LEU A 1136 -9.46 -18.10 6.27
C LEU A 1136 -8.71 -19.41 5.96
N THR A 1137 -7.72 -19.78 6.77
CA THR A 1137 -7.03 -21.06 6.60
C THR A 1137 -7.94 -22.24 6.95
N GLY A 1138 -8.83 -22.08 7.93
CA GLY A 1138 -9.84 -23.07 8.28
C GLY A 1138 -10.78 -23.41 7.12
N GLU A 1139 -11.29 -22.40 6.41
CA GLU A 1139 -12.10 -22.57 5.20
C GLU A 1139 -11.34 -23.33 4.11
N MET A 1140 -10.06 -23.01 3.90
CA MET A 1140 -9.23 -23.76 2.94
C MET A 1140 -9.12 -25.24 3.32
N VAL A 1141 -8.88 -25.54 4.61
CA VAL A 1141 -8.81 -26.93 5.10
C VAL A 1141 -10.16 -27.62 4.96
N GLU A 1142 -11.27 -26.93 5.27
CA GLU A 1142 -12.62 -27.47 5.09
C GLU A 1142 -12.88 -27.84 3.62
N LEU A 1143 -12.54 -26.95 2.69
CA LEU A 1143 -12.69 -27.20 1.25
C LEU A 1143 -11.84 -28.39 0.79
N ILE A 1144 -10.58 -28.46 1.20
CA ILE A 1144 -9.67 -29.57 0.87
C ILE A 1144 -10.22 -30.91 1.40
N GLU A 1145 -10.68 -30.94 2.66
CA GLU A 1145 -11.26 -32.14 3.27
C GLU A 1145 -12.59 -32.55 2.59
N ASN A 1146 -13.28 -31.62 1.91
CA ASN A 1146 -14.48 -31.88 1.09
C ASN A 1146 -14.17 -32.14 -0.41
N GLY A 1147 -12.90 -32.43 -0.75
CA GLY A 1147 -12.49 -32.80 -2.11
C GLY A 1147 -12.26 -31.62 -3.05
N VAL A 1148 -12.34 -30.37 -2.58
CA VAL A 1148 -12.06 -29.16 -3.37
C VAL A 1148 -10.58 -28.81 -3.23
N LYS A 1149 -9.76 -29.39 -4.12
CA LYS A 1149 -8.29 -29.23 -4.08
C LYS A 1149 -7.78 -27.96 -4.76
N ASN A 1150 -8.60 -27.34 -5.62
CA ASN A 1150 -8.26 -26.09 -6.31
C ASN A 1150 -8.88 -24.92 -5.55
N ILE A 1151 -8.09 -23.93 -5.14
CA ILE A 1151 -8.58 -22.82 -4.29
C ILE A 1151 -8.03 -21.48 -4.80
N ILE A 1152 -8.94 -20.53 -4.99
CA ILE A 1152 -8.64 -19.12 -5.21
C ILE A 1152 -8.74 -18.41 -3.85
N CYS A 1153 -7.61 -17.94 -3.34
CA CYS A 1153 -7.51 -17.09 -2.16
C CYS A 1153 -7.53 -15.61 -2.58
N MET A 1154 -8.69 -14.98 -2.45
CA MET A 1154 -8.97 -13.61 -2.87
C MET A 1154 -8.64 -12.62 -1.76
N GLN A 1155 -7.89 -11.56 -2.07
CA GLN A 1155 -7.53 -10.57 -1.05
C GLN A 1155 -7.32 -9.18 -1.65
N PRO A 1156 -7.57 -8.11 -0.89
CA PRO A 1156 -7.11 -6.79 -1.28
C PRO A 1156 -5.59 -6.75 -1.38
N PHE A 1157 -5.05 -5.93 -2.29
CA PHE A 1157 -3.62 -5.66 -2.34
C PHE A 1157 -3.08 -5.21 -0.96
N ALA A 1158 -1.90 -5.72 -0.59
CA ALA A 1158 -1.26 -5.49 0.70
C ALA A 1158 -2.16 -5.75 1.94
N CYS A 1159 -3.05 -6.76 1.87
CA CYS A 1159 -3.86 -7.16 3.03
C CYS A 1159 -2.99 -7.73 4.16
N LEU A 1160 -2.85 -6.96 5.25
CA LEU A 1160 -1.96 -7.29 6.37
C LEU A 1160 -2.29 -8.63 7.05
N PRO A 1161 -3.56 -8.95 7.40
CA PRO A 1161 -3.88 -10.29 7.93
C PRO A 1161 -3.56 -11.42 6.95
N ASN A 1162 -3.91 -11.27 5.66
CA ASN A 1162 -3.78 -12.35 4.69
C ASN A 1162 -2.33 -12.58 4.22
N HIS A 1163 -1.41 -11.62 4.45
CA HIS A 1163 0.03 -11.90 4.38
C HIS A 1163 0.45 -13.01 5.35
N VAL A 1164 -0.23 -13.13 6.48
CA VAL A 1164 0.02 -14.17 7.46
C VAL A 1164 -0.86 -15.40 7.21
N THR A 1165 -2.19 -15.24 7.19
CA THR A 1165 -3.14 -16.37 7.21
C THR A 1165 -3.51 -16.91 5.82
N GLY A 1166 -3.31 -16.10 4.78
CA GLY A 1166 -3.47 -16.51 3.37
C GLY A 1166 -2.12 -16.94 2.78
N LYS A 1167 -1.43 -16.00 2.11
CA LYS A 1167 -0.15 -16.25 1.41
C LYS A 1167 0.88 -16.97 2.28
N GLY A 1168 1.03 -16.56 3.54
CA GLY A 1168 2.00 -17.16 4.47
C GLY A 1168 1.74 -18.62 4.83
N MET A 1169 0.51 -19.12 4.64
CA MET A 1169 0.13 -20.50 4.99
C MET A 1169 0.09 -21.44 3.79
N ILE A 1170 0.12 -20.94 2.55
CA ILE A 1170 -0.01 -21.76 1.33
C ILE A 1170 1.06 -22.85 1.27
N LYS A 1171 2.33 -22.54 1.61
CA LYS A 1171 3.42 -23.53 1.61
C LYS A 1171 3.15 -24.68 2.57
N GLU A 1172 2.74 -24.37 3.80
CA GLU A 1172 2.43 -25.37 4.82
C GLU A 1172 1.15 -26.15 4.50
N LEU A 1173 0.12 -25.50 3.94
CA LEU A 1173 -1.09 -26.18 3.45
C LEU A 1173 -0.76 -27.23 2.39
N LYS A 1174 0.09 -26.90 1.41
CA LYS A 1174 0.51 -27.86 0.36
C LYS A 1174 1.32 -29.01 0.93
N ARG A 1175 2.10 -28.78 1.99
CA ARG A 1175 2.87 -29.81 2.67
C ARG A 1175 1.97 -30.76 3.47
N VAL A 1176 1.00 -30.21 4.21
CA VAL A 1176 0.07 -31.00 5.04
C VAL A 1176 -0.97 -31.71 4.17
N PHE A 1177 -1.37 -31.09 3.05
CA PHE A 1177 -2.34 -31.61 2.10
C PHE A 1177 -1.75 -31.64 0.67
N PRO A 1178 -0.99 -32.70 0.33
CA PRO A 1178 -0.42 -32.86 -1.01
C PRO A 1178 -1.47 -32.88 -2.12
N GLY A 1179 -1.12 -32.39 -3.30
CA GLY A 1179 -2.02 -32.32 -4.47
C GLY A 1179 -2.99 -31.13 -4.45
N THR A 1180 -2.82 -30.19 -3.52
CA THR A 1180 -3.63 -28.96 -3.47
C THR A 1180 -3.06 -27.86 -4.37
N ASN A 1181 -3.94 -27.24 -5.16
CA ASN A 1181 -3.63 -26.17 -6.10
C ASN A 1181 -4.24 -24.86 -5.60
N ILE A 1182 -3.47 -24.13 -4.78
CA ILE A 1182 -3.91 -22.86 -4.19
C ILE A 1182 -3.20 -21.70 -4.88
N VAL A 1183 -3.98 -20.73 -5.35
CA VAL A 1183 -3.49 -19.46 -5.93
C VAL A 1183 -4.02 -18.27 -5.15
N ALA A 1184 -3.14 -17.29 -4.88
CA ALA A 1184 -3.55 -16.04 -4.26
C ALA A 1184 -3.74 -14.96 -5.34
N ILE A 1185 -4.91 -14.32 -5.34
CA ILE A 1185 -5.28 -13.25 -6.28
C ILE A 1185 -5.47 -11.95 -5.50
N ASP A 1186 -4.67 -10.95 -5.86
CA ASP A 1186 -4.74 -9.62 -5.27
C ASP A 1186 -5.70 -8.74 -6.09
N TYR A 1187 -6.70 -8.17 -5.41
CA TYR A 1187 -7.69 -7.25 -5.97
C TYR A 1187 -7.44 -5.82 -5.50
N ASP A 1188 -7.58 -4.88 -6.41
CA ASP A 1188 -7.20 -3.47 -6.23
C ASP A 1188 -7.86 -2.62 -7.33
N PRO A 1189 -8.31 -1.37 -7.07
CA PRO A 1189 -9.04 -0.52 -8.03
C PRO A 1189 -8.41 -0.29 -9.41
N GLY A 1190 -7.12 -0.58 -9.59
CA GLY A 1190 -6.46 -0.40 -10.88
C GLY A 1190 -5.49 -1.51 -11.23
N ALA A 1191 -5.65 -2.70 -10.64
CA ALA A 1191 -5.03 -3.89 -11.17
C ALA A 1191 -5.69 -4.26 -12.51
N SER A 1192 -4.90 -4.73 -13.47
CA SER A 1192 -5.44 -5.23 -14.73
C SER A 1192 -6.26 -6.50 -14.47
N GLU A 1193 -7.55 -6.46 -14.82
CA GLU A 1193 -8.46 -7.60 -14.75
C GLU A 1193 -7.88 -8.80 -15.53
N VAL A 1194 -7.21 -8.53 -16.66
CA VAL A 1194 -6.55 -9.54 -17.50
C VAL A 1194 -5.48 -10.34 -16.74
N ASN A 1195 -4.68 -9.71 -15.88
CA ASN A 1195 -3.65 -10.43 -15.12
C ASN A 1195 -4.28 -11.38 -14.08
N GLN A 1196 -5.39 -10.96 -13.46
CA GLN A 1196 -6.14 -11.81 -12.53
C GLN A 1196 -6.78 -12.98 -13.28
N LEU A 1197 -7.44 -12.70 -14.40
CA LEU A 1197 -8.06 -13.69 -15.28
C LEU A 1197 -7.03 -14.73 -15.75
N ASN A 1198 -5.86 -14.30 -16.22
CA ASN A 1198 -4.81 -15.21 -16.68
C ASN A 1198 -4.35 -16.17 -15.58
N ARG A 1199 -4.21 -15.69 -14.33
CA ARG A 1199 -3.85 -16.56 -13.20
C ARG A 1199 -4.94 -17.57 -12.87
N ILE A 1200 -6.21 -17.16 -12.96
CA ILE A 1200 -7.37 -18.03 -12.75
C ILE A 1200 -7.42 -19.09 -13.85
N LYS A 1201 -7.33 -18.70 -15.13
CA LYS A 1201 -7.30 -19.60 -16.28
C LYS A 1201 -6.15 -20.62 -16.21
N LEU A 1202 -4.94 -20.17 -15.86
CA LEU A 1202 -3.79 -21.08 -15.67
C LEU A 1202 -4.07 -22.11 -14.56
N MET A 1203 -4.64 -21.67 -13.44
CA MET A 1203 -5.02 -22.57 -12.34
C MET A 1203 -6.07 -23.59 -12.78
N ILE A 1204 -7.09 -23.14 -13.52
CA ILE A 1204 -8.17 -23.99 -14.05
C ILE A 1204 -7.63 -24.99 -15.10
N SER A 1205 -6.72 -24.57 -15.98
CA SER A 1205 -6.06 -25.47 -16.95
C SER A 1205 -5.36 -26.63 -16.23
N THR A 1206 -4.57 -26.33 -15.20
CA THR A 1206 -3.94 -27.37 -14.36
C THR A 1206 -5.00 -28.23 -13.65
N ALA A 1207 -6.14 -27.66 -13.25
CA ALA A 1207 -7.23 -28.42 -12.65
C ALA A 1207 -7.86 -29.43 -13.62
N PHE A 1208 -8.02 -29.08 -14.90
CA PHE A 1208 -8.47 -29.99 -15.95
C PHE A 1208 -7.45 -31.09 -16.26
N GLU A 1209 -6.16 -30.77 -16.31
CA GLU A 1209 -5.09 -31.76 -16.48
C GLU A 1209 -5.10 -32.79 -15.35
N ASN A 1210 -5.12 -32.33 -14.09
CA ASN A 1210 -5.20 -33.19 -12.92
C ASN A 1210 -6.46 -34.07 -12.95
N LEU A 1211 -7.61 -33.54 -13.39
CA LEU A 1211 -8.84 -34.31 -13.53
C LEU A 1211 -8.72 -35.41 -14.60
N LYS A 1212 -8.00 -35.15 -15.71
CA LYS A 1212 -7.71 -36.17 -16.73
C LYS A 1212 -6.79 -37.26 -16.19
N GLU A 1213 -5.78 -36.91 -15.40
CA GLU A 1213 -4.88 -37.87 -14.77
C GLU A 1213 -5.59 -38.74 -13.72
N ASP A 1214 -6.41 -38.14 -12.86
CA ASP A 1214 -7.21 -38.85 -11.86
C ASP A 1214 -8.15 -39.86 -12.55
N LYS A 1215 -8.82 -39.47 -13.63
CA LYS A 1215 -9.65 -40.39 -14.46
C LYS A 1215 -8.81 -41.53 -15.04
N LYS A 1216 -7.63 -41.26 -15.59
CA LYS A 1216 -6.72 -42.30 -16.11
C LYS A 1216 -6.24 -43.25 -15.01
N ALA A 1217 -6.00 -42.74 -13.79
CA ALA A 1217 -5.59 -43.54 -12.64
C ALA A 1217 -6.74 -44.41 -12.08
N GLU A 1218 -7.98 -43.91 -12.10
CA GLU A 1218 -9.18 -44.67 -11.73
C GLU A 1218 -9.47 -45.81 -12.72
N VAL A 1219 -9.37 -45.56 -14.03
CA VAL A 1219 -9.52 -46.61 -15.07
C VAL A 1219 -8.46 -47.71 -14.89
N LYS A 1220 -7.19 -47.34 -14.68
CA LYS A 1220 -6.11 -48.32 -14.39
C LYS A 1220 -6.32 -49.11 -13.08
N ARG A 1221 -7.04 -48.56 -12.10
CA ARG A 1221 -7.40 -49.27 -10.85
C ARG A 1221 -8.64 -50.16 -11.04
N GLY A 1222 -9.55 -49.79 -11.93
CA GLY A 1222 -10.70 -50.59 -12.35
C GLY A 1222 -10.27 -51.84 -13.12
N ASP A 1223 -9.39 -51.69 -14.12
CA ASP A 1223 -8.88 -52.81 -14.92
C ASP A 1223 -8.09 -53.83 -14.08
N ARG A 1224 -7.43 -53.40 -13.00
CA ARG A 1224 -6.77 -54.30 -12.04
C ARG A 1224 -7.74 -55.07 -11.13
N LYS A 1225 -8.97 -54.59 -10.94
CA LYS A 1225 -10.02 -55.31 -10.19
C LYS A 1225 -10.76 -56.32 -11.06
N ASP A 1226 -10.90 -56.06 -12.36
CA ASP A 1226 -11.54 -57.00 -13.29
C ASP A 1226 -10.60 -58.13 -13.75
N LEU A 1227 -9.29 -57.91 -13.75
CA LEU A 1227 -8.29 -58.98 -13.91
C LEU A 1227 -8.20 -59.94 -12.70
N GLY A 1228 -8.87 -59.63 -11.58
CA GLY A 1228 -8.97 -60.51 -10.40
C GLY A 1228 -10.19 -61.45 -10.41
N LYS A 1229 -11.06 -61.37 -11.42
CA LYS A 1229 -12.28 -62.20 -11.53
C LYS A 1229 -12.36 -63.11 -12.76
N ALA A 1230 -11.40 -63.01 -13.69
CA ALA A 1230 -11.27 -63.92 -14.82
C ALA A 1230 -10.06 -64.85 -14.60
N GLY A 1231 -10.25 -65.88 -13.78
CA GLY A 1231 -9.20 -66.82 -13.40
C GLY A 1231 -9.73 -68.09 -12.74
N SER A 1232 -10.86 -68.62 -13.21
CA SER A 1232 -11.24 -70.02 -13.01
C SER A 1232 -12.20 -70.46 -14.12
N PHE A 1233 -11.89 -71.63 -14.69
CA PHE A 1233 -12.59 -72.40 -15.74
C PHE A 1233 -12.22 -72.11 -17.21
N VAL A 1234 -11.44 -73.08 -17.73
CA VAL A 1234 -11.23 -73.60 -19.11
C VAL A 1234 -11.50 -72.69 -20.29
#